data_AF-A0A8H2VD46-F1
#
_entry.id   AF-A0A8H2VD46-F1
#
_cell.length_a   1.000
_cell.length_b   1.000
_cell.length_c   1.000
_cell.angle_alpha   90.00
_cell.angle_beta   90.00
_cell.angle_gamma   90.00
#
_symmetry.space_group_name_H-M   'P 1'
#
loop_
_entity.id
_entity.type
_entity.pdbx_description
1 polymer ?
#
loop_
_entity_poly.entity_id
_entity_poly.type
_entity_poly.pdbx_seq_one_letter_code
_entity_poly.pdbx_strand_id
1 'polypeptide(L)'
;MFKQLSQLSKNLTDELQKGLTDESFMNDSTNNSNNKIDETIFADGTKFIDLPKDVQGKLRKYDKYESKYPLLLNAYKNEKGKNIKFESIKKILTENTPISDINDIEETLPAFFQDINNRTAILNNEIKRLNKYSDENMELKKKLEEMEEVKSEENETVTGDNNDISLITAKELDTAHDNINTLNESVSKCESDIKDKDAKIELISKELVEKTTDNKKLESQVQENVTQLENTKNQIKEKECVIIDLKEDIISKDKIIKSLNLDITSKDETIQALQNDAKNAAEPTLLSESKTIIDTPVTENNNSKKNKKNNKKKKQQQQQQQVATPTQIEQRNSEVFDGLKLKFELLEKDYESLKDEHSHCEEWKTKFNSLKETSDKREADHSLEELQKDYDNVNGQLMDAKKSLKKKDSEIEEVRDMLRDVGNELVDAKDQLKTSAQAQTVNDETKRQIEMLKRTNELSEKKIKEIDATRATLQKSITQLTTEKEELNIKFKKIQNESRNMINDLKDYKSVKNLVTQKEKTILYMENQVKEYSEKQETLQKKFISLETENSQLNSRILLLKKENNTLNTNVNKNSSMYENYVKENGKLTERISILQEKYNALEDLKSNSSDQVYSIKKQCEELNLKLKESSKKIRSLEDEINDYSNIIQDKTRESETMRRLLNETLNDNSNKGNDYDTKIQTVIEEKNNLQNQLSLQSSKQNVELQNLTNTNHQLTIELNNLKLKEKSLSSEVEELKKSNVNYKRKDEIDNENTEDFNKIKKNLKDLLSKSDVKIHDLQLNNDELLSLNNDLNKKLERLTKNYRVLSNQLNTLKESSVTTRSDRSGSVSSQLSNSNSISTTSINVPEPIPRSSSSSKDVSTLKEVNSSESITGAQSQNEKLAYVKNVLLGFLEHKDQRNQLLPVISMLLQFDSNDEKRLVMALR
;
A
#
# COMPACT_ATOMS: atom_id res chain seq x y z
N MET A 1 -3.36 -40.04 -7.04
CA MET A 1 -3.05 -38.83 -6.25
C MET A 1 -1.98 -37.96 -6.93
N PHE A 2 -0.67 -38.25 -6.89
CA PHE A 2 0.36 -37.35 -7.47
C PHE A 2 0.11 -36.81 -8.90
N LYS A 3 -0.32 -37.64 -9.88
CA LYS A 3 -0.68 -37.13 -11.22
C LYS A 3 -1.83 -36.13 -11.20
N GLN A 4 -2.84 -36.35 -10.34
CA GLN A 4 -3.97 -35.43 -10.17
C GLN A 4 -3.53 -34.14 -9.48
N LEU A 5 -2.64 -34.19 -8.48
CA LEU A 5 -2.05 -32.98 -7.88
C LEU A 5 -1.19 -32.21 -8.88
N SER A 6 -0.42 -32.90 -9.73
CA SER A 6 0.40 -32.28 -10.78
C SER A 6 -0.47 -31.58 -11.83
N GLN A 7 -1.56 -32.23 -12.28
CA GLN A 7 -2.56 -31.60 -13.14
C GLN A 7 -3.29 -30.46 -12.43
N LEU A 8 -3.59 -30.58 -11.13
CA LEU A 8 -4.20 -29.48 -10.36
C LEU A 8 -3.27 -28.26 -10.29
N SER A 9 -1.97 -28.46 -10.00
CA SER A 9 -0.99 -27.37 -9.99
C SER A 9 -0.74 -26.78 -11.38
N LYS A 10 -0.80 -27.60 -12.44
CA LYS A 10 -0.65 -27.10 -13.81
C LYS A 10 -1.88 -26.28 -14.22
N ASN A 11 -3.08 -26.80 -14.00
CA ASN A 11 -4.33 -26.05 -14.21
C ASN A 11 -4.35 -24.75 -13.41
N LEU A 12 -3.88 -24.73 -12.16
CA LEU A 12 -3.80 -23.52 -11.34
C LEU A 12 -2.81 -22.49 -11.92
N THR A 13 -1.70 -22.96 -12.50
CA THR A 13 -0.71 -22.09 -13.15
C THR A 13 -1.26 -21.55 -14.47
N ASP A 14 -1.91 -22.41 -15.26
CA ASP A 14 -2.54 -22.05 -16.54
C ASP A 14 -3.74 -21.08 -16.32
N GLU A 15 -4.52 -21.22 -15.23
CA GLU A 15 -5.58 -20.27 -14.84
C GLU A 15 -5.01 -18.93 -14.33
N LEU A 16 -3.95 -18.93 -13.51
CA LEU A 16 -3.28 -17.69 -13.08
C LEU A 16 -2.65 -16.93 -14.25
N GLN A 17 -1.99 -17.64 -15.16
CA GLN A 17 -1.39 -17.06 -16.36
C GLN A 17 -2.47 -16.54 -17.32
N LYS A 18 -3.63 -17.20 -17.39
CA LYS A 18 -4.79 -16.72 -18.16
C LYS A 18 -5.43 -15.47 -17.55
N GLY A 19 -5.59 -15.41 -16.22
CA GLY A 19 -6.08 -14.21 -15.52
C GLY A 19 -5.16 -13.00 -15.74
N LEU A 20 -3.84 -13.21 -15.75
CA LEU A 20 -2.85 -12.18 -16.09
C LEU A 20 -2.93 -11.71 -17.55
N THR A 21 -3.32 -12.56 -18.50
CA THR A 21 -3.59 -12.12 -19.88
C THR A 21 -4.92 -11.38 -20.02
N ASP A 22 -5.96 -11.75 -19.27
CA ASP A 22 -7.29 -11.12 -19.36
C ASP A 22 -7.28 -9.66 -18.85
N GLU A 23 -6.50 -9.33 -17.82
CA GLU A 23 -6.25 -7.94 -17.37
C GLU A 23 -5.62 -7.07 -18.47
N SER A 24 -4.69 -7.64 -19.26
CA SER A 24 -3.93 -6.88 -20.27
C SER A 24 -4.78 -6.40 -21.45
N PHE A 25 -6.00 -6.91 -21.63
CA PHE A 25 -6.91 -6.48 -22.71
C PHE A 25 -7.80 -5.27 -22.35
N MET A 26 -7.76 -4.78 -21.11
CA MET A 26 -8.66 -3.71 -20.64
C MET A 26 -8.08 -2.29 -20.69
N ASN A 27 -6.79 -2.12 -21.04
CA ASN A 27 -6.10 -0.83 -20.94
C ASN A 27 -5.90 -0.10 -22.29
N ASP A 28 -6.06 -0.77 -23.43
CA ASP A 28 -5.98 -0.16 -24.77
C ASP A 28 -7.35 0.42 -25.20
N SER A 29 -7.64 1.64 -24.75
CA SER A 29 -8.83 2.40 -25.22
C SER A 29 -8.60 3.90 -25.39
N THR A 30 -7.36 4.39 -25.30
CA THR A 30 -7.02 5.80 -25.54
C THR A 30 -5.69 5.98 -26.29
N ASN A 31 -5.67 5.75 -27.61
CA ASN A 31 -5.21 6.74 -28.62
C ASN A 31 -5.07 6.17 -30.05
N ASN A 32 -5.12 7.09 -31.02
CA ASN A 32 -4.69 6.98 -32.42
C ASN A 32 -5.23 5.82 -33.29
N SER A 33 -6.20 6.21 -34.11
CA SER A 33 -6.43 5.72 -35.47
C SER A 33 -5.16 5.25 -36.22
N ASN A 34 -5.16 4.00 -36.67
CA ASN A 34 -4.45 3.57 -37.88
C ASN A 34 -5.13 2.32 -38.47
N ASN A 35 -5.22 2.25 -39.80
CA ASN A 35 -5.80 1.10 -40.49
C ASN A 35 -4.81 -0.08 -40.49
N LYS A 36 -5.19 -1.19 -39.84
CA LYS A 36 -4.71 -2.53 -40.21
C LYS A 36 -5.90 -3.49 -40.27
N ILE A 37 -5.80 -4.41 -41.23
CA ILE A 37 -6.78 -5.47 -41.48
C ILE A 37 -6.15 -6.76 -40.96
N ASP A 38 -6.59 -7.25 -39.81
CA ASP A 38 -6.14 -8.55 -39.29
C ASP A 38 -6.93 -9.68 -39.96
N GLU A 39 -6.27 -10.42 -40.84
CA GLU A 39 -6.83 -11.60 -41.50
C GLU A 39 -6.74 -12.85 -40.60
N THR A 40 -7.73 -13.05 -39.72
CA THR A 40 -7.85 -14.31 -38.97
C THR A 40 -8.49 -15.39 -39.85
N ILE A 41 -7.69 -16.35 -40.30
CA ILE A 41 -8.10 -17.48 -41.14
C ILE A 41 -8.59 -18.64 -40.26
N PHE A 42 -9.77 -19.20 -40.55
CA PHE A 42 -10.24 -20.46 -39.95
C PHE A 42 -9.63 -21.67 -40.68
N ALA A 43 -9.59 -22.83 -40.00
CA ALA A 43 -8.88 -24.04 -40.44
C ALA A 43 -9.33 -24.66 -41.78
N ASP A 44 -10.39 -24.16 -42.40
CA ASP A 44 -10.93 -24.60 -43.70
C ASP A 44 -10.81 -23.51 -44.79
N GLY A 45 -9.81 -22.62 -44.66
CA GLY A 45 -9.29 -21.74 -45.72
C GLY A 45 -10.18 -20.57 -46.19
N THR A 46 -11.46 -20.55 -45.85
CA THR A 46 -12.40 -19.49 -46.25
C THR A 46 -12.22 -18.22 -45.42
N LYS A 47 -12.17 -17.06 -46.10
CA LYS A 47 -12.04 -15.75 -45.45
C LYS A 47 -13.42 -15.21 -45.05
N PHE A 48 -13.49 -14.52 -43.92
CA PHE A 48 -14.72 -13.90 -43.37
C PHE A 48 -15.46 -12.97 -44.36
N ILE A 49 -14.78 -12.49 -45.40
CA ILE A 49 -15.19 -11.46 -46.35
C ILE A 49 -16.36 -11.93 -47.24
N ASP A 50 -16.41 -13.22 -47.61
CA ASP A 50 -17.33 -13.73 -48.64
C ASP A 50 -18.74 -14.05 -48.11
N LEU A 51 -18.97 -14.00 -46.80
CA LEU A 51 -20.28 -14.27 -46.20
C LEU A 51 -21.15 -12.99 -46.16
N PRO A 52 -22.48 -13.09 -46.36
CA PRO A 52 -23.38 -11.93 -46.28
C PRO A 52 -23.28 -11.16 -44.96
N LYS A 53 -23.40 -9.82 -45.02
CA LYS A 53 -23.21 -8.93 -43.86
C LYS A 53 -24.09 -9.26 -42.64
N ASP A 54 -25.30 -9.76 -42.85
CA ASP A 54 -26.18 -10.21 -41.76
C ASP A 54 -25.69 -11.50 -41.08
N VAL A 55 -25.00 -12.36 -41.83
CA VAL A 55 -24.37 -13.57 -41.31
C VAL A 55 -23.08 -13.21 -40.57
N GLN A 56 -22.24 -12.34 -41.15
CA GLN A 56 -21.07 -11.75 -40.45
C GLN A 56 -21.49 -11.06 -39.14
N GLY A 57 -22.60 -10.30 -39.15
CA GLY A 57 -23.16 -9.61 -37.98
C GLY A 57 -23.78 -10.54 -36.94
N LYS A 58 -24.22 -11.73 -37.32
CA LYS A 58 -24.65 -12.81 -36.40
C LYS A 58 -23.45 -13.57 -35.83
N LEU A 59 -22.47 -13.94 -36.66
CA LEU A 59 -21.22 -14.57 -36.23
C LEU A 59 -20.49 -13.69 -35.21
N ARG A 60 -20.29 -12.40 -35.48
CA ARG A 60 -19.72 -11.42 -34.53
C ARG A 60 -20.53 -11.20 -33.25
N LYS A 61 -21.78 -11.67 -33.18
CA LYS A 61 -22.58 -11.72 -31.94
C LYS A 61 -22.38 -13.08 -31.24
N TYR A 62 -22.29 -14.17 -31.98
CA TYR A 62 -21.94 -15.48 -31.43
C TYR A 62 -20.51 -15.51 -30.86
N ASP A 63 -19.49 -14.96 -31.52
CA ASP A 63 -18.13 -14.78 -30.95
C ASP A 63 -18.18 -14.04 -29.59
N LYS A 64 -19.03 -13.01 -29.50
CA LYS A 64 -19.26 -12.20 -28.30
C LYS A 64 -20.12 -12.87 -27.22
N TYR A 65 -20.78 -13.98 -27.54
CA TYR A 65 -21.47 -14.83 -26.57
C TYR A 65 -20.64 -16.06 -26.20
N GLU A 66 -19.87 -16.63 -27.12
CA GLU A 66 -18.93 -17.73 -26.90
C GLU A 66 -17.77 -17.32 -26.00
N SER A 67 -17.28 -16.08 -26.14
CA SER A 67 -16.35 -15.48 -25.17
C SER A 67 -16.98 -15.20 -23.81
N LYS A 68 -18.23 -14.71 -23.76
CA LYS A 68 -18.89 -14.32 -22.49
C LYS A 68 -19.52 -15.48 -21.71
N TYR A 69 -19.95 -16.54 -22.37
CA TYR A 69 -20.65 -17.66 -21.73
C TYR A 69 -19.75 -18.43 -20.74
N PRO A 70 -18.45 -18.71 -21.02
CA PRO A 70 -17.52 -19.25 -20.03
C PRO A 70 -17.34 -18.34 -18.82
N LEU A 71 -17.24 -17.01 -19.00
CA LEU A 71 -17.12 -16.06 -17.90
C LEU A 71 -18.40 -16.05 -17.05
N LEU A 72 -19.58 -16.00 -17.68
CA LEU A 72 -20.87 -16.04 -16.98
C LEU A 72 -21.09 -17.36 -16.24
N LEU A 73 -20.70 -18.49 -16.84
CA LEU A 73 -20.74 -19.81 -16.22
C LEU A 73 -19.76 -19.92 -15.05
N ASN A 74 -18.58 -19.30 -15.14
CA ASN A 74 -17.62 -19.27 -14.04
C ASN A 74 -18.10 -18.36 -12.89
N ALA A 75 -18.64 -17.18 -13.21
CA ALA A 75 -19.31 -16.31 -12.24
C ALA A 75 -20.46 -17.03 -11.53
N TYR A 76 -21.34 -17.72 -12.27
CA TYR A 76 -22.42 -18.52 -11.69
C TYR A 76 -21.92 -19.69 -10.81
N LYS A 77 -20.85 -20.38 -11.22
CA LYS A 77 -20.19 -21.41 -10.38
C LYS A 77 -19.62 -20.81 -9.10
N ASN A 78 -18.98 -19.64 -9.19
CA ASN A 78 -18.42 -18.93 -8.04
C ASN A 78 -19.51 -18.41 -7.10
N GLU A 79 -20.60 -17.84 -7.60
CA GLU A 79 -21.75 -17.45 -6.77
C GLU A 79 -22.43 -18.66 -6.14
N LYS A 80 -22.60 -19.78 -6.86
CA LYS A 80 -23.10 -21.02 -6.26
C LYS A 80 -22.15 -21.57 -5.19
N GLY A 81 -20.84 -21.47 -5.40
CA GLY A 81 -19.81 -21.85 -4.43
C GLY A 81 -19.77 -20.93 -3.19
N LYS A 82 -19.99 -19.63 -3.36
CA LYS A 82 -20.21 -18.68 -2.25
C LYS A 82 -21.49 -19.03 -1.49
N ASN A 83 -22.59 -19.31 -2.20
CA ASN A 83 -23.87 -19.60 -1.58
C ASN A 83 -23.81 -20.88 -0.71
N ILE A 84 -23.15 -21.94 -1.18
CA ILE A 84 -22.92 -23.16 -0.38
C ILE A 84 -22.09 -22.86 0.90
N LYS A 85 -21.08 -22.00 0.81
CA LYS A 85 -20.30 -21.55 1.98
C LYS A 85 -21.13 -20.67 2.92
N PHE A 86 -21.95 -19.79 2.37
CA PHE A 86 -22.86 -18.91 3.11
C PHE A 86 -23.96 -19.71 3.83
N GLU A 87 -24.53 -20.73 3.19
CA GLU A 87 -25.46 -21.70 3.78
C GLU A 87 -24.79 -22.51 4.91
N SER A 88 -23.52 -22.90 4.72
CA SER A 88 -22.71 -23.53 5.78
C SER A 88 -22.48 -22.59 6.97
N ILE A 89 -22.20 -21.30 6.72
CA ILE A 89 -22.04 -20.27 7.76
C ILE A 89 -23.38 -19.99 8.47
N LYS A 90 -24.48 -19.84 7.73
CA LYS A 90 -25.82 -19.67 8.31
C LYS A 90 -26.16 -20.85 9.22
N LYS A 91 -25.88 -22.09 8.78
CA LYS A 91 -26.05 -23.29 9.63
C LYS A 91 -25.24 -23.20 10.92
N ILE A 92 -23.93 -22.94 10.83
CA ILE A 92 -23.05 -22.83 12.01
C ILE A 92 -23.56 -21.73 12.97
N LEU A 93 -24.01 -20.58 12.45
CA LEU A 93 -24.59 -19.52 13.27
C LEU A 93 -25.91 -19.96 13.94
N THR A 94 -26.85 -20.56 13.20
CA THR A 94 -28.12 -21.07 13.76
C THR A 94 -27.94 -22.18 14.79
N GLU A 95 -26.81 -22.90 14.75
CA GLU A 95 -26.49 -23.97 15.72
C GLU A 95 -25.77 -23.45 16.98
N ASN A 96 -25.09 -22.29 16.93
CA ASN A 96 -24.25 -21.77 18.02
C ASN A 96 -24.73 -20.43 18.60
N THR A 97 -25.69 -19.76 17.97
CA THR A 97 -26.26 -18.47 18.38
C THR A 97 -27.78 -18.47 18.16
N PRO A 98 -28.58 -17.70 18.92
CA PRO A 98 -30.05 -17.78 18.89
C PRO A 98 -30.69 -17.03 17.69
N ILE A 99 -30.11 -17.19 16.50
CA ILE A 99 -30.41 -16.37 15.31
C ILE A 99 -31.14 -17.25 14.29
N SER A 100 -32.38 -16.88 13.95
CA SER A 100 -33.23 -17.65 13.04
C SER A 100 -33.06 -17.26 11.56
N ASP A 101 -32.82 -15.99 11.26
CA ASP A 101 -32.48 -15.54 9.91
C ASP A 101 -31.28 -14.58 9.88
N ILE A 102 -30.61 -14.54 8.73
CA ILE A 102 -29.35 -13.82 8.52
C ILE A 102 -29.52 -12.29 8.63
N ASN A 103 -30.74 -11.79 8.41
CA ASN A 103 -31.08 -10.37 8.47
C ASN A 103 -31.12 -9.84 9.91
N ASP A 104 -31.41 -10.70 10.88
CA ASP A 104 -31.55 -10.32 12.30
C ASP A 104 -30.21 -10.23 13.04
N ILE A 105 -29.09 -10.57 12.37
CA ILE A 105 -27.75 -10.65 12.96
C ILE A 105 -27.31 -9.33 13.60
N GLU A 106 -27.63 -8.18 12.99
CA GLU A 106 -27.15 -6.87 13.46
C GLU A 106 -27.74 -6.46 14.83
N GLU A 107 -28.91 -6.97 15.20
CA GLU A 107 -29.55 -6.69 16.49
C GLU A 107 -29.41 -7.86 17.48
N THR A 108 -29.64 -9.10 17.03
CA THR A 108 -29.66 -10.28 17.90
C THR A 108 -28.27 -10.73 18.37
N LEU A 109 -27.24 -10.63 17.52
CA LEU A 109 -25.89 -11.08 17.87
C LEU A 109 -25.21 -10.17 18.91
N PRO A 110 -25.26 -8.83 18.80
CA PRO A 110 -24.74 -7.95 19.85
C PRO A 110 -25.50 -8.10 21.17
N ALA A 111 -26.83 -8.24 21.15
CA ALA A 111 -27.62 -8.48 22.34
C ALA A 111 -27.23 -9.78 23.04
N PHE A 112 -27.06 -10.88 22.29
CA PHE A 112 -26.61 -12.17 22.81
C PHE A 112 -25.20 -12.10 23.42
N PHE A 113 -24.25 -11.41 22.78
CA PHE A 113 -22.93 -11.20 23.36
C PHE A 113 -22.96 -10.27 24.58
N GLN A 114 -23.83 -9.27 24.60
CA GLN A 114 -24.03 -8.41 25.76
C GLN A 114 -24.60 -9.21 26.93
N ASP A 115 -25.55 -10.12 26.70
CA ASP A 115 -26.08 -11.01 27.74
C ASP A 115 -25.10 -12.09 28.20
N ILE A 116 -24.23 -12.61 27.33
CA ILE A 116 -23.09 -13.45 27.75
C ILE A 116 -22.14 -12.63 28.62
N ASN A 117 -21.83 -11.39 28.25
CA ASN A 117 -20.98 -10.51 29.06
C ASN A 117 -21.64 -10.13 30.40
N ASN A 118 -22.95 -9.86 30.42
CA ASN A 118 -23.74 -9.63 31.63
C ASN A 118 -23.72 -10.86 32.53
N ARG A 119 -24.00 -12.05 31.99
CA ARG A 119 -23.95 -13.33 32.72
C ARG A 119 -22.56 -13.64 33.25
N THR A 120 -21.51 -13.33 32.48
CA THR A 120 -20.11 -13.50 32.88
C THR A 120 -19.71 -12.48 33.94
N ALA A 121 -20.22 -11.25 33.89
CA ALA A 121 -20.03 -10.25 34.93
C ALA A 121 -20.77 -10.64 36.23
N ILE A 122 -21.99 -11.17 36.13
CA ILE A 122 -22.75 -11.72 37.27
C ILE A 122 -22.02 -12.91 37.87
N LEU A 123 -21.54 -13.87 37.07
CA LEU A 123 -20.71 -14.98 37.54
C LEU A 123 -19.42 -14.50 38.21
N ASN A 124 -18.69 -13.54 37.62
CA ASN A 124 -17.50 -12.99 38.24
C ASN A 124 -17.79 -12.19 39.52
N ASN A 125 -18.96 -11.54 39.62
CA ASN A 125 -19.39 -10.85 40.83
C ASN A 125 -19.83 -11.84 41.92
N GLU A 126 -20.51 -12.92 41.56
CA GLU A 126 -20.87 -13.98 42.51
C GLU A 126 -19.64 -14.80 42.92
N ILE A 127 -18.65 -15.01 42.03
CA ILE A 127 -17.33 -15.56 42.40
C ILE A 127 -16.59 -14.61 43.37
N LYS A 128 -16.57 -13.30 43.10
CA LYS A 128 -16.00 -12.32 44.06
C LYS A 128 -16.76 -12.31 45.39
N ARG A 129 -18.07 -12.51 45.36
CA ARG A 129 -18.92 -12.56 46.55
C ARG A 129 -18.78 -13.88 47.31
N LEU A 130 -18.62 -15.00 46.63
CA LEU A 130 -18.30 -16.31 47.20
C LEU A 130 -16.89 -16.33 47.77
N ASN A 131 -15.92 -15.70 47.10
CA ASN A 131 -14.58 -15.48 47.66
C ASN A 131 -14.66 -14.59 48.89
N LYS A 132 -15.37 -13.45 48.83
CA LYS A 132 -15.59 -12.59 50.01
C LYS A 132 -16.33 -13.31 51.14
N TYR A 133 -17.30 -14.17 50.84
CA TYR A 133 -17.94 -15.05 51.82
C TYR A 133 -17.03 -16.20 52.26
N SER A 134 -16.03 -16.60 51.49
CA SER A 134 -15.02 -17.60 51.90
C SER A 134 -13.94 -16.96 52.78
N ASP A 135 -13.61 -15.69 52.55
CA ASP A 135 -12.74 -14.87 53.39
C ASP A 135 -13.47 -14.51 54.70
N GLU A 136 -14.73 -14.05 54.62
CA GLU A 136 -15.61 -13.85 55.78
C GLU A 136 -15.91 -15.17 56.50
N ASN A 137 -16.06 -16.30 55.81
CA ASN A 137 -16.18 -17.61 56.47
C ASN A 137 -14.84 -18.09 57.03
N MET A 138 -13.68 -17.76 56.48
CA MET A 138 -12.39 -18.03 57.14
C MET A 138 -12.22 -17.16 58.38
N GLU A 139 -12.61 -15.89 58.32
CA GLU A 139 -12.53 -14.99 59.47
C GLU A 139 -13.58 -15.32 60.54
N LEU A 140 -14.81 -15.71 60.14
CA LEU A 140 -15.84 -16.24 61.03
C LEU A 140 -15.47 -17.63 61.56
N LYS A 141 -14.83 -18.50 60.76
CA LYS A 141 -14.35 -19.81 61.23
C LYS A 141 -13.15 -19.65 62.17
N LYS A 142 -12.27 -18.67 61.95
CA LYS A 142 -11.23 -18.31 62.92
C LYS A 142 -11.84 -17.74 64.20
N LYS A 143 -12.85 -16.87 64.10
CA LYS A 143 -13.63 -16.39 65.26
C LYS A 143 -14.48 -17.50 65.90
N LEU A 144 -14.82 -18.57 65.16
CA LEU A 144 -15.49 -19.76 65.68
C LEU A 144 -14.48 -20.65 66.39
N GLU A 145 -13.27 -20.80 65.89
CA GLU A 145 -12.15 -21.53 66.49
C GLU A 145 -11.68 -20.82 67.79
N GLU A 146 -11.53 -19.49 67.75
CA GLU A 146 -11.35 -18.61 68.93
C GLU A 146 -12.56 -18.68 69.90
N MET A 147 -13.77 -18.98 69.42
CA MET A 147 -14.97 -19.22 70.26
C MET A 147 -15.16 -20.69 70.66
N GLU A 148 -14.46 -21.64 70.05
CA GLU A 148 -14.47 -23.07 70.35
C GLU A 148 -13.38 -23.41 71.38
N GLU A 149 -12.26 -22.67 71.40
CA GLU A 149 -11.42 -22.57 72.60
C GLU A 149 -12.25 -22.08 73.80
N VAL A 150 -13.03 -21.00 73.65
CA VAL A 150 -13.90 -20.48 74.73
C VAL A 150 -15.05 -21.43 75.08
N LYS A 151 -15.68 -22.10 74.10
CA LYS A 151 -16.74 -23.10 74.36
C LYS A 151 -16.23 -24.44 74.86
N SER A 152 -14.93 -24.72 74.80
CA SER A 152 -14.36 -25.91 75.44
C SER A 152 -14.50 -25.89 76.98
N GLU A 153 -14.88 -24.73 77.55
CA GLU A 153 -15.24 -24.58 78.98
C GLU A 153 -16.76 -24.72 79.26
N GLU A 154 -17.66 -24.74 78.26
CA GLU A 154 -19.12 -24.81 78.46
C GLU A 154 -19.82 -25.95 77.66
N ASN A 155 -19.72 -27.15 78.23
CA ASN A 155 -20.68 -28.27 78.28
C ASN A 155 -21.64 -28.61 77.12
N GLU A 156 -21.65 -29.92 76.83
CA GLU A 156 -22.81 -30.79 76.51
C GLU A 156 -24.23 -30.19 76.59
N THR A 157 -25.11 -30.53 75.62
CA THR A 157 -26.25 -31.47 75.88
C THR A 157 -27.16 -31.78 74.67
N VAL A 158 -27.56 -33.06 74.61
CA VAL A 158 -28.87 -33.62 74.20
C VAL A 158 -29.39 -33.49 72.74
N THR A 159 -29.77 -34.65 72.23
CA THR A 159 -30.53 -34.91 70.99
C THR A 159 -32.01 -35.23 71.26
N GLY A 160 -32.90 -34.98 70.30
CA GLY A 160 -34.27 -35.55 70.26
C GLY A 160 -35.41 -34.51 70.11
N ASP A 161 -36.66 -34.91 69.91
CA ASP A 161 -37.18 -36.28 69.73
C ASP A 161 -38.61 -36.34 69.14
N ASN A 162 -39.05 -37.56 68.80
CA ASN A 162 -40.43 -38.08 68.69
C ASN A 162 -41.42 -37.65 67.56
N ASN A 163 -42.02 -38.68 66.98
CA ASN A 163 -43.38 -38.67 66.41
C ASN A 163 -44.41 -38.99 67.52
N ASP A 164 -45.68 -38.62 67.35
CA ASP A 164 -46.81 -39.57 67.54
C ASP A 164 -48.20 -38.93 67.31
N ILE A 165 -48.87 -39.29 66.20
CA ILE A 165 -50.35 -39.32 66.10
C ILE A 165 -50.74 -40.58 65.29
N SER A 166 -50.48 -41.75 65.87
CA SER A 166 -50.96 -43.03 65.34
C SER A 166 -52.41 -43.28 65.79
N LEU A 167 -53.35 -43.43 64.83
CA LEU A 167 -54.44 -44.43 64.83
C LEU A 167 -55.42 -44.24 63.67
N ILE A 168 -55.78 -43.00 63.31
CA ILE A 168 -56.66 -42.72 62.14
C ILE A 168 -55.93 -43.10 60.84
N THR A 169 -54.61 -42.91 60.84
CA THR A 169 -53.71 -43.21 59.75
C THR A 169 -53.79 -44.66 59.26
N ALA A 170 -54.03 -45.66 60.13
CA ALA A 170 -53.76 -47.08 59.87
C ALA A 170 -54.10 -47.59 58.44
N LYS A 171 -55.28 -47.30 57.87
CA LYS A 171 -55.66 -47.82 56.53
C LYS A 171 -55.09 -47.02 55.35
N GLU A 172 -54.89 -45.72 55.54
CA GLU A 172 -54.12 -44.89 54.59
C GLU A 172 -52.62 -45.15 54.75
N LEU A 173 -52.19 -45.64 55.93
CA LEU A 173 -50.81 -45.97 56.28
C LEU A 173 -50.44 -47.41 55.88
N ASP A 174 -51.39 -48.34 55.79
CA ASP A 174 -51.23 -49.66 55.16
C ASP A 174 -51.05 -49.50 53.64
N THR A 175 -51.95 -48.73 53.00
CA THR A 175 -51.85 -48.46 51.56
C THR A 175 -50.70 -47.51 51.23
N ALA A 176 -50.34 -46.58 52.11
CA ALA A 176 -49.07 -45.87 52.01
C ALA A 176 -47.89 -46.76 52.40
N HIS A 177 -48.01 -47.82 53.21
CA HIS A 177 -46.94 -48.78 53.47
C HIS A 177 -46.63 -49.57 52.22
N ASP A 178 -47.63 -50.08 51.48
CA ASP A 178 -47.38 -50.80 50.23
C ASP A 178 -46.73 -49.87 49.18
N ASN A 179 -47.17 -48.61 49.10
CA ASN A 179 -46.54 -47.61 48.23
C ASN A 179 -45.15 -47.17 48.72
N ILE A 180 -44.92 -47.03 50.04
CA ILE A 180 -43.62 -46.68 50.63
C ILE A 180 -42.66 -47.88 50.57
N ASN A 181 -43.15 -49.11 50.64
CA ASN A 181 -42.34 -50.33 50.53
C ASN A 181 -41.94 -50.58 49.09
N THR A 182 -42.86 -50.45 48.12
CA THR A 182 -42.49 -50.51 46.70
C THR A 182 -41.60 -49.32 46.29
N LEU A 183 -41.83 -48.13 46.84
CA LEU A 183 -40.93 -46.99 46.65
C LEU A 183 -39.57 -47.23 47.34
N ASN A 184 -39.52 -47.80 48.55
CA ASN A 184 -38.28 -48.15 49.27
C ASN A 184 -37.52 -49.29 48.59
N GLU A 185 -38.19 -50.26 47.95
CA GLU A 185 -37.54 -51.26 47.09
C GLU A 185 -36.94 -50.57 45.84
N SER A 186 -37.64 -49.59 45.26
CA SER A 186 -37.13 -48.81 44.13
C SER A 186 -35.96 -47.89 44.53
N VAL A 187 -36.02 -47.28 45.72
CA VAL A 187 -34.97 -46.43 46.30
C VAL A 187 -33.79 -47.29 46.73
N SER A 188 -34.01 -48.47 47.33
CA SER A 188 -32.94 -49.41 47.68
C SER A 188 -32.23 -49.95 46.44
N LYS A 189 -32.96 -50.25 45.36
CA LYS A 189 -32.37 -50.50 44.04
C LYS A 189 -31.60 -49.30 43.50
N CYS A 190 -32.17 -48.09 43.60
CA CYS A 190 -31.51 -46.88 43.12
C CYS A 190 -30.24 -46.56 43.93
N GLU A 191 -30.25 -46.76 45.25
CA GLU A 191 -29.08 -46.67 46.12
C GLU A 191 -28.05 -47.75 45.80
N SER A 192 -28.48 -48.98 45.47
CA SER A 192 -27.56 -50.02 45.01
C SER A 192 -26.93 -49.62 43.69
N ASP A 193 -27.72 -49.16 42.71
CA ASP A 193 -27.24 -48.65 41.41
C ASP A 193 -26.36 -47.41 41.55
N ILE A 194 -26.60 -46.55 42.54
CA ILE A 194 -25.77 -45.39 42.88
C ILE A 194 -24.45 -45.86 43.48
N LYS A 195 -24.46 -46.72 44.52
CA LYS A 195 -23.24 -47.31 45.10
C LYS A 195 -22.42 -48.07 44.05
N ASP A 196 -23.07 -48.78 43.14
CA ASP A 196 -22.45 -49.46 42.01
C ASP A 196 -21.87 -48.51 40.96
N LYS A 197 -22.43 -47.31 40.79
CA LYS A 197 -21.89 -46.26 39.91
C LYS A 197 -20.79 -45.48 40.59
N ASP A 198 -20.92 -45.17 41.87
CA ASP A 198 -19.92 -44.47 42.68
C ASP A 198 -18.66 -45.32 42.82
N ALA A 199 -18.78 -46.63 43.06
CA ALA A 199 -17.64 -47.56 43.04
C ALA A 199 -16.96 -47.62 41.65
N LYS A 200 -17.73 -47.53 40.56
CA LYS A 200 -17.18 -47.45 39.19
C LYS A 200 -16.53 -46.09 38.91
N ILE A 201 -17.09 -44.99 39.42
CA ILE A 201 -16.53 -43.63 39.34
C ILE A 201 -15.23 -43.56 40.15
N GLU A 202 -15.19 -44.13 41.34
CA GLU A 202 -13.98 -44.20 42.17
C GLU A 202 -12.88 -45.02 41.46
N LEU A 203 -13.22 -46.17 40.87
CA LEU A 203 -12.28 -47.00 40.13
C LEU A 203 -11.77 -46.30 38.85
N ILE A 204 -12.65 -45.66 38.08
CA ILE A 204 -12.29 -44.82 36.93
C ILE A 204 -11.43 -43.62 37.37
N SER A 205 -11.70 -43.02 38.54
CA SER A 205 -10.89 -41.91 39.06
C SER A 205 -9.47 -42.35 39.44
N LYS A 206 -9.31 -43.56 39.99
CA LYS A 206 -8.00 -44.16 40.29
C LYS A 206 -7.23 -44.49 39.01
N GLU A 207 -7.89 -45.09 38.01
CA GLU A 207 -7.28 -45.33 36.70
C GLU A 207 -6.90 -44.00 36.00
N LEU A 208 -7.75 -42.97 36.07
CA LEU A 208 -7.45 -41.64 35.53
C LEU A 208 -6.22 -41.03 36.22
N VAL A 209 -6.15 -41.10 37.56
CA VAL A 209 -4.97 -40.63 38.31
C VAL A 209 -3.72 -41.40 37.88
N GLU A 210 -3.77 -42.73 37.82
CA GLU A 210 -2.65 -43.57 37.37
C GLU A 210 -2.18 -43.17 35.95
N LYS A 211 -3.09 -43.07 34.98
CA LYS A 211 -2.76 -42.60 33.61
C LYS A 211 -2.23 -41.17 33.57
N THR A 212 -2.66 -40.26 34.45
CA THR A 212 -2.03 -38.92 34.54
C THR A 212 -0.63 -38.97 35.15
N THR A 213 -0.31 -39.92 36.04
CA THR A 213 1.06 -40.10 36.53
C THR A 213 1.97 -40.72 35.46
N ASP A 214 1.47 -41.67 34.67
CA ASP A 214 2.22 -42.26 33.55
C ASP A 214 2.45 -41.26 32.42
N ASN A 215 1.45 -40.45 32.07
CA ASN A 215 1.62 -39.36 31.11
C ASN A 215 2.69 -38.36 31.59
N LYS A 216 2.76 -38.02 32.88
CA LYS A 216 3.82 -37.15 33.43
C LYS A 216 5.22 -37.79 33.38
N LYS A 217 5.34 -39.10 33.58
CA LYS A 217 6.61 -39.84 33.38
C LYS A 217 7.03 -39.81 31.92
N LEU A 218 6.09 -40.10 31.00
CA LEU A 218 6.32 -40.06 29.55
C LEU A 218 6.69 -38.65 29.07
N GLU A 219 6.02 -37.61 29.55
CA GLU A 219 6.31 -36.21 29.24
C GLU A 219 7.71 -35.82 29.72
N SER A 220 8.08 -36.20 30.95
CA SER A 220 9.43 -36.01 31.49
C SER A 220 10.50 -36.72 30.64
N GLN A 221 10.25 -37.96 30.23
CA GLN A 221 11.20 -38.75 29.44
C GLN A 221 11.25 -38.33 27.96
N VAL A 222 10.16 -37.81 27.39
CA VAL A 222 10.15 -37.11 26.10
C VAL A 222 11.00 -35.84 26.19
N GLN A 223 10.86 -35.07 27.26
CA GLN A 223 11.65 -33.85 27.46
C GLN A 223 13.14 -34.17 27.66
N GLU A 224 13.49 -35.24 28.38
CA GLU A 224 14.87 -35.74 28.46
C GLU A 224 15.40 -36.12 27.07
N ASN A 225 14.67 -36.97 26.32
CA ASN A 225 15.02 -37.38 24.96
C ASN A 225 15.21 -36.18 24.00
N VAL A 226 14.41 -35.11 24.16
CA VAL A 226 14.57 -33.86 23.39
C VAL A 226 15.88 -33.14 23.74
N THR A 227 16.28 -33.10 25.02
CA THR A 227 17.60 -32.53 25.38
C THR A 227 18.77 -33.37 24.85
N GLN A 228 18.65 -34.71 24.87
CA GLN A 228 19.64 -35.61 24.28
C GLN A 228 19.70 -35.44 22.74
N LEU A 229 18.56 -35.20 22.07
CA LEU A 229 18.51 -34.90 20.64
C LEU A 229 19.16 -33.56 20.28
N GLU A 230 18.94 -32.47 21.03
CA GLU A 230 19.61 -31.20 20.72
C GLU A 230 21.12 -31.26 21.03
N ASN A 231 21.53 -31.99 22.08
CA ASN A 231 22.94 -32.23 22.39
C ASN A 231 23.65 -33.02 21.26
N THR A 232 23.07 -34.13 20.80
CA THR A 232 23.63 -34.91 19.68
C THR A 232 23.61 -34.13 18.36
N LYS A 233 22.57 -33.33 18.11
CA LYS A 233 22.48 -32.40 16.97
C LYS A 233 23.55 -31.30 17.01
N ASN A 234 23.94 -30.82 18.20
CA ASN A 234 25.07 -29.89 18.35
C ASN A 234 26.41 -30.58 18.07
N GLN A 235 26.64 -31.79 18.59
CA GLN A 235 27.82 -32.59 18.26
C GLN A 235 27.90 -32.94 16.76
N ILE A 236 26.76 -33.08 16.07
CA ILE A 236 26.72 -33.25 14.60
C ILE A 236 27.19 -31.96 13.91
N LYS A 237 26.68 -30.77 14.29
CA LYS A 237 27.15 -29.48 13.72
C LYS A 237 28.66 -29.28 13.91
N GLU A 238 29.20 -29.61 15.08
CA GLU A 238 30.65 -29.54 15.36
C GLU A 238 31.44 -30.47 14.43
N LYS A 239 30.99 -31.72 14.27
CA LYS A 239 31.61 -32.69 13.36
C LYS A 239 31.45 -32.29 11.89
N GLU A 240 30.34 -31.67 11.49
CA GLU A 240 30.15 -31.10 10.15
C GLU A 240 31.12 -29.96 9.87
N CYS A 241 31.38 -29.08 10.85
CA CYS A 241 32.40 -28.03 10.75
C CYS A 241 33.80 -28.63 10.55
N VAL A 242 34.20 -29.59 11.39
CA VAL A 242 35.49 -30.29 11.25
C VAL A 242 35.58 -31.04 9.91
N ILE A 243 34.48 -31.57 9.38
CA ILE A 243 34.42 -32.19 8.04
C ILE A 243 34.57 -31.15 6.91
N ILE A 244 34.14 -29.90 7.10
CA ILE A 244 34.38 -28.80 6.15
C ILE A 244 35.88 -28.43 6.18
N ASP A 245 36.44 -28.21 7.36
CA ASP A 245 37.87 -27.88 7.54
C ASP A 245 38.77 -28.97 6.91
N LEU A 246 38.49 -30.25 7.20
CA LEU A 246 39.20 -31.38 6.61
C LEU A 246 39.02 -31.49 5.08
N LYS A 247 37.90 -31.03 4.52
CA LYS A 247 37.71 -30.97 3.06
C LYS A 247 38.54 -29.86 2.43
N GLU A 248 38.61 -28.67 3.03
CA GLU A 248 39.51 -27.61 2.55
C GLU A 248 40.97 -28.05 2.63
N ASP A 249 41.33 -28.75 3.70
CA ASP A 249 42.68 -29.27 3.92
C ASP A 249 43.04 -30.44 2.99
N ILE A 250 42.06 -31.26 2.58
CA ILE A 250 42.22 -32.22 1.47
C ILE A 250 42.38 -31.47 0.13
N ILE A 251 41.60 -30.42 -0.14
CA ILE A 251 41.72 -29.61 -1.37
C ILE A 251 43.07 -28.88 -1.44
N SER A 252 43.64 -28.45 -0.30
CA SER A 252 44.97 -27.85 -0.23
C SER A 252 46.06 -28.88 -0.57
N LYS A 253 45.98 -30.08 0.02
CA LYS A 253 46.88 -31.21 -0.25
C LYS A 253 46.77 -31.71 -1.69
N ASP A 254 45.56 -31.74 -2.26
CA ASP A 254 45.32 -32.19 -3.64
C ASP A 254 45.87 -31.19 -4.68
N LYS A 255 45.85 -29.87 -4.39
CA LYS A 255 46.59 -28.86 -5.17
C LYS A 255 48.11 -29.10 -5.11
N ILE A 256 48.65 -29.43 -3.94
CA ILE A 256 50.07 -29.75 -3.77
C ILE A 256 50.43 -31.03 -4.54
N ILE A 257 49.63 -32.08 -4.45
CA ILE A 257 49.80 -33.33 -5.23
C ILE A 257 49.79 -33.04 -6.73
N LYS A 258 48.88 -32.19 -7.23
CA LYS A 258 48.86 -31.78 -8.65
C LYS A 258 50.13 -31.04 -9.06
N SER A 259 50.68 -30.17 -8.22
CA SER A 259 51.98 -29.52 -8.47
C SER A 259 53.15 -30.52 -8.45
N LEU A 260 53.17 -31.45 -7.50
CA LEU A 260 54.19 -32.50 -7.42
C LEU A 260 54.11 -33.48 -8.61
N ASN A 261 52.92 -33.77 -9.13
CA ASN A 261 52.74 -34.59 -10.31
C ASN A 261 53.26 -33.90 -11.59
N LEU A 262 53.08 -32.58 -11.74
CA LEU A 262 53.73 -31.79 -12.80
C LEU A 262 55.27 -31.79 -12.67
N ASP A 263 55.75 -31.72 -11.43
CA ASP A 263 57.17 -31.83 -11.08
C ASP A 263 57.73 -33.24 -11.31
N ILE A 264 56.88 -34.27 -11.31
CA ILE A 264 57.23 -35.66 -11.64
C ILE A 264 57.22 -35.85 -13.16
N THR A 265 56.17 -35.43 -13.89
CA THR A 265 56.11 -35.58 -15.36
C THR A 265 57.25 -34.86 -16.05
N SER A 266 57.60 -33.64 -15.62
CA SER A 266 58.76 -32.91 -16.16
C SER A 266 60.10 -33.60 -15.85
N LYS A 267 60.22 -34.29 -14.70
CA LYS A 267 61.39 -35.13 -14.39
C LYS A 267 61.41 -36.41 -15.23
N ASP A 268 60.27 -37.07 -15.42
CA ASP A 268 60.15 -38.27 -16.25
C ASP A 268 60.45 -37.98 -17.74
N GLU A 269 60.06 -36.80 -18.25
CA GLU A 269 60.49 -36.32 -19.57
C GLU A 269 62.03 -36.19 -19.65
N THR A 270 62.69 -35.61 -18.64
CA THR A 270 64.17 -35.57 -18.60
C THR A 270 64.81 -36.96 -18.42
N ILE A 271 64.15 -37.89 -17.73
CA ILE A 271 64.62 -39.27 -17.59
C ILE A 271 64.49 -40.01 -18.92
N GLN A 272 63.39 -39.85 -19.65
CA GLN A 272 63.22 -40.45 -20.98
C GLN A 272 64.25 -39.91 -21.99
N ALA A 273 64.56 -38.62 -21.96
CA ALA A 273 65.66 -38.05 -22.75
C ALA A 273 67.00 -38.75 -22.44
N LEU A 274 67.39 -38.80 -21.16
CA LEU A 274 68.62 -39.47 -20.70
C LEU A 274 68.62 -40.98 -20.97
N GLN A 275 67.45 -41.63 -21.00
CA GLN A 275 67.30 -43.06 -21.29
C GLN A 275 67.40 -43.37 -22.78
N ASN A 276 67.00 -42.43 -23.65
CA ASN A 276 67.26 -42.50 -25.09
C ASN A 276 68.75 -42.23 -25.40
N ASP A 277 69.37 -41.26 -24.73
CA ASP A 277 70.83 -41.04 -24.81
C ASP A 277 71.61 -42.31 -24.39
N ALA A 278 71.16 -43.00 -23.32
CA ALA A 278 71.76 -44.23 -22.85
C ALA A 278 71.61 -45.42 -23.83
N LYS A 279 70.48 -45.51 -24.55
CA LYS A 279 70.27 -46.55 -25.58
C LYS A 279 71.22 -46.43 -26.77
N ASN A 280 71.67 -45.22 -27.09
CA ASN A 280 72.57 -44.97 -28.23
C ASN A 280 74.06 -45.26 -27.92
N ALA A 281 74.39 -45.81 -26.75
CA ALA A 281 75.77 -45.90 -26.24
C ALA A 281 76.28 -47.33 -25.93
N ALA A 282 75.53 -48.39 -26.21
CA ALA A 282 75.86 -49.74 -25.74
C ALA A 282 75.48 -50.91 -26.69
N GLU A 283 76.29 -51.13 -27.72
CA GLU A 283 76.52 -52.42 -28.40
C GLU A 283 77.99 -52.47 -28.85
N PRO A 284 78.70 -53.63 -28.86
CA PRO A 284 78.50 -54.67 -29.90
C PRO A 284 78.76 -56.11 -29.36
N THR A 285 78.85 -57.23 -30.11
CA THR A 285 78.95 -57.51 -31.57
C THR A 285 78.49 -58.96 -31.86
N LEU A 286 78.05 -59.27 -33.09
CA LEU A 286 78.69 -60.26 -34.01
C LEU A 286 77.83 -60.58 -35.26
N LEU A 287 78.21 -60.04 -36.43
CA LEU A 287 78.03 -60.54 -37.83
C LEU A 287 76.60 -60.89 -38.37
N SER A 288 76.27 -60.76 -39.66
CA SER A 288 77.04 -60.35 -40.87
C SER A 288 76.14 -59.93 -42.05
N GLU A 289 76.55 -58.88 -42.80
CA GLU A 289 76.29 -58.61 -44.24
C GLU A 289 74.82 -58.41 -44.72
N SER A 290 74.46 -57.58 -45.73
CA SER A 290 75.19 -56.88 -46.81
C SER A 290 74.60 -55.48 -47.16
N LYS A 291 75.46 -54.54 -47.59
CA LYS A 291 75.35 -53.47 -48.64
C LYS A 291 73.98 -52.81 -48.98
N THR A 292 73.79 -51.50 -49.25
CA THR A 292 74.43 -50.15 -49.09
C THR A 292 73.38 -49.11 -49.63
N ILE A 293 73.51 -47.82 -50.05
CA ILE A 293 74.59 -46.82 -50.33
C ILE A 293 73.97 -45.37 -50.47
N ILE A 294 74.70 -44.27 -50.13
CA ILE A 294 74.52 -42.83 -50.57
C ILE A 294 73.19 -42.09 -50.20
N ASP A 295 73.08 -40.78 -49.87
CA ASP A 295 73.99 -39.58 -49.85
C ASP A 295 73.73 -38.60 -48.65
N THR A 296 74.35 -37.41 -48.67
CA THR A 296 74.43 -36.31 -47.65
C THR A 296 73.95 -34.94 -48.23
N PRO A 297 74.11 -33.73 -47.61
CA PRO A 297 74.53 -33.32 -46.24
C PRO A 297 73.40 -32.57 -45.44
N VAL A 298 73.43 -31.36 -44.84
CA VAL A 298 74.21 -30.08 -44.92
C VAL A 298 74.71 -29.61 -43.51
N THR A 299 74.74 -28.31 -43.18
CA THR A 299 75.38 -27.71 -41.97
C THR A 299 74.76 -26.38 -41.51
N GLU A 300 74.93 -26.00 -40.23
CA GLU A 300 75.60 -24.77 -39.71
C GLU A 300 75.50 -24.74 -38.15
N ASN A 301 76.56 -24.60 -37.33
CA ASN A 301 77.56 -23.51 -37.09
C ASN A 301 77.09 -22.39 -36.10
N ASN A 302 77.88 -21.89 -35.14
CA ASN A 302 79.13 -22.40 -34.51
C ASN A 302 79.45 -21.74 -33.12
N ASN A 303 80.40 -22.34 -32.40
CA ASN A 303 80.99 -22.07 -31.07
C ASN A 303 81.34 -20.61 -30.64
N SER A 304 81.34 -20.31 -29.31
CA SER A 304 82.61 -20.16 -28.51
C SER A 304 82.51 -19.75 -27.01
N LYS A 305 83.22 -20.50 -26.12
CA LYS A 305 84.23 -20.15 -25.05
C LYS A 305 84.03 -18.84 -24.20
N LYS A 306 84.38 -18.72 -22.89
CA LYS A 306 85.41 -19.42 -22.05
C LYS A 306 85.28 -19.17 -20.49
N ASN A 307 85.59 -20.20 -19.69
CA ASN A 307 85.71 -20.38 -18.21
C ASN A 307 86.06 -19.24 -17.20
N LYS A 308 85.40 -19.25 -16.01
CA LYS A 308 85.89 -19.25 -14.58
C LYS A 308 84.77 -18.70 -13.63
N LYS A 309 84.55 -19.12 -12.37
CA LYS A 309 85.30 -19.93 -11.36
C LYS A 309 84.41 -20.98 -10.64
N ASN A 310 85.07 -22.01 -10.07
CA ASN A 310 84.88 -22.70 -8.77
C ASN A 310 83.52 -22.66 -8.00
N ASN A 311 83.03 -23.73 -7.34
CA ASN A 311 83.37 -25.17 -7.42
C ASN A 311 82.30 -26.08 -6.74
N LYS A 312 82.25 -27.33 -7.22
CA LYS A 312 81.88 -28.65 -6.62
C LYS A 312 81.68 -28.79 -5.09
N LYS A 313 81.02 -29.84 -4.56
CA LYS A 313 79.93 -30.77 -5.01
C LYS A 313 79.60 -31.75 -3.84
N LYS A 314 78.41 -32.37 -3.90
CA LYS A 314 77.97 -33.68 -3.31
C LYS A 314 79.03 -34.57 -2.60
N LYS A 315 78.70 -35.12 -1.40
CA LYS A 315 78.19 -36.51 -1.12
C LYS A 315 78.73 -37.19 0.17
N GLN A 316 77.80 -37.83 0.92
CA GLN A 316 77.90 -39.06 1.74
C GLN A 316 78.81 -39.20 3.01
N GLN A 317 78.11 -39.42 4.13
CA GLN A 317 78.27 -40.47 5.16
C GLN A 317 79.52 -40.57 6.09
N GLN A 318 79.19 -40.45 7.40
CA GLN A 318 79.61 -41.28 8.56
C GLN A 318 80.84 -40.94 9.46
N GLN A 319 80.56 -41.12 10.78
CA GLN A 319 81.42 -41.45 11.94
C GLN A 319 82.28 -40.40 12.68
N GLN A 320 81.75 -40.01 13.85
CA GLN A 320 82.34 -39.97 15.22
C GLN A 320 83.57 -39.11 15.64
N GLN A 321 83.31 -38.36 16.73
CA GLN A 321 84.15 -38.09 17.93
C GLN A 321 85.24 -36.97 17.99
N GLN A 322 85.12 -36.16 19.07
CA GLN A 322 86.16 -35.50 19.90
C GLN A 322 87.08 -34.41 19.28
N VAL A 323 87.47 -33.30 19.94
CA VAL A 323 87.07 -32.56 21.17
C VAL A 323 87.45 -31.08 20.95
N ALA A 324 86.62 -30.11 21.37
CA ALA A 324 87.01 -28.79 21.95
C ALA A 324 85.85 -27.76 21.95
N THR A 325 85.83 -26.89 22.96
CA THR A 325 84.89 -25.77 23.22
C THR A 325 85.47 -24.42 22.72
N PRO A 326 84.73 -23.28 22.71
CA PRO A 326 83.36 -23.04 23.21
C PRO A 326 82.39 -22.26 22.27
N THR A 327 81.14 -22.14 22.73
CA THR A 327 80.10 -21.14 22.36
C THR A 327 79.21 -21.42 21.13
N GLN A 328 77.91 -21.13 21.28
CA GLN A 328 76.84 -21.15 20.28
C GLN A 328 76.43 -22.52 19.70
N ILE A 329 75.75 -23.34 20.51
CA ILE A 329 74.54 -24.15 20.19
C ILE A 329 74.05 -24.76 21.52
N GLU A 330 72.92 -24.28 22.07
CA GLU A 330 72.35 -24.84 23.32
C GLU A 330 70.81 -24.68 23.42
N GLN A 331 70.12 -24.37 22.32
CA GLN A 331 68.67 -24.14 22.28
C GLN A 331 67.99 -24.89 21.13
N ARG A 332 68.20 -26.22 21.04
CA ARG A 332 67.46 -27.06 20.08
C ARG A 332 67.26 -28.54 20.44
N ASN A 333 67.78 -28.99 21.59
CA ASN A 333 67.61 -30.37 22.07
C ASN A 333 66.71 -30.49 23.30
N SER A 334 66.35 -29.38 23.98
CA SER A 334 65.27 -29.37 24.97
C SER A 334 63.91 -29.52 24.29
N GLU A 335 63.59 -28.65 23.33
CA GLU A 335 62.28 -28.59 22.64
C GLU A 335 61.82 -29.93 22.04
N VAL A 336 62.74 -30.78 21.56
CA VAL A 336 62.40 -32.10 21.03
C VAL A 336 62.15 -33.12 22.15
N PHE A 337 62.88 -33.04 23.27
CA PHE A 337 62.64 -33.90 24.42
C PHE A 337 61.42 -33.46 25.23
N ASP A 338 61.23 -32.15 25.46
CA ASP A 338 60.02 -31.58 26.05
C ASP A 338 58.81 -31.78 25.13
N GLY A 339 58.97 -31.70 23.81
CA GLY A 339 57.92 -32.03 22.85
C GLY A 339 57.53 -33.51 22.85
N LEU A 340 58.49 -34.43 22.97
CA LEU A 340 58.19 -35.86 23.15
C LEU A 340 57.66 -36.16 24.54
N LYS A 341 58.13 -35.48 25.60
CA LYS A 341 57.66 -35.63 26.98
C LYS A 341 56.25 -35.11 27.12
N LEU A 342 55.94 -33.89 26.67
CA LEU A 342 54.56 -33.38 26.60
C LEU A 342 53.65 -34.27 25.77
N LYS A 343 54.17 -34.93 24.72
CA LYS A 343 53.38 -35.90 23.94
C LYS A 343 53.23 -37.27 24.64
N PHE A 344 54.19 -37.69 25.45
CA PHE A 344 54.07 -38.86 26.33
C PHE A 344 53.20 -38.59 27.56
N GLU A 345 53.20 -37.37 28.08
CA GLU A 345 52.46 -36.91 29.26
C GLU A 345 51.02 -36.54 28.87
N LEU A 346 50.80 -36.07 27.63
CA LEU A 346 49.49 -36.12 26.97
C LEU A 346 49.06 -37.56 26.69
N LEU A 347 49.93 -38.45 26.20
CA LEU A 347 49.53 -39.84 25.93
C LEU A 347 49.30 -40.65 27.22
N GLU A 348 49.99 -40.35 28.32
CA GLU A 348 49.69 -40.88 29.66
C GLU A 348 48.39 -40.26 30.18
N LYS A 349 48.15 -38.96 30.00
CA LYS A 349 46.86 -38.34 30.37
C LYS A 349 45.70 -38.87 29.53
N ASP A 350 45.90 -39.12 28.24
CA ASP A 350 44.92 -39.71 27.34
C ASP A 350 44.76 -41.21 27.62
N TYR A 351 45.80 -41.92 28.08
CA TYR A 351 45.71 -43.31 28.53
C TYR A 351 45.02 -43.41 29.88
N GLU A 352 45.28 -42.50 30.82
CA GLU A 352 44.63 -42.43 32.13
C GLU A 352 43.17 -41.95 31.95
N SER A 353 42.90 -41.01 31.03
CA SER A 353 41.54 -40.63 30.64
C SER A 353 40.82 -41.75 29.89
N LEU A 354 41.50 -42.51 29.02
CA LEU A 354 40.92 -43.68 28.36
C LEU A 354 40.72 -44.84 29.34
N LYS A 355 41.50 -44.90 30.43
CA LYS A 355 41.38 -45.86 31.54
C LYS A 355 40.33 -45.44 32.55
N ASP A 356 40.08 -44.15 32.72
CA ASP A 356 38.92 -43.59 33.43
C ASP A 356 37.65 -43.73 32.58
N GLU A 357 37.73 -43.63 31.25
CA GLU A 357 36.67 -44.05 30.32
C GLU A 357 36.51 -45.57 30.29
N HIS A 358 37.58 -46.37 30.46
CA HIS A 358 37.49 -47.84 30.56
C HIS A 358 37.00 -48.28 31.95
N SER A 359 37.24 -47.47 32.98
CA SER A 359 36.65 -47.58 34.31
C SER A 359 35.18 -47.19 34.27
N HIS A 360 34.82 -46.10 33.58
CA HIS A 360 33.44 -45.79 33.22
C HIS A 360 32.82 -46.87 32.34
N CYS A 361 33.59 -47.54 31.48
CA CYS A 361 33.10 -48.65 30.66
C CYS A 361 32.90 -49.90 31.51
N GLU A 362 33.77 -50.22 32.48
CA GLU A 362 33.51 -51.29 33.46
C GLU A 362 32.38 -50.92 34.45
N GLU A 363 32.20 -49.65 34.81
CA GLU A 363 31.04 -49.16 35.56
C GLU A 363 29.77 -49.23 34.73
N TRP A 364 29.79 -48.84 33.45
CA TRP A 364 28.64 -48.95 32.55
C TRP A 364 28.38 -50.40 32.15
N LYS A 365 29.38 -51.28 32.16
CA LYS A 365 29.27 -52.73 31.92
C LYS A 365 28.82 -53.47 33.17
N THR A 366 29.19 -53.03 34.38
CA THR A 366 28.60 -53.54 35.63
C THR A 366 27.19 -52.98 35.87
N LYS A 367 26.91 -51.71 35.52
CA LYS A 367 25.55 -51.15 35.47
C LYS A 367 24.70 -51.80 34.38
N PHE A 368 25.23 -52.06 33.18
CA PHE A 368 24.54 -52.77 32.11
C PHE A 368 24.34 -54.25 32.45
N ASN A 369 25.31 -54.93 33.07
CA ASN A 369 25.12 -56.28 33.61
C ASN A 369 24.07 -56.26 34.72
N SER A 370 24.09 -55.29 35.64
CA SER A 370 23.05 -55.14 36.69
C SER A 370 21.66 -54.88 36.08
N LEU A 371 21.59 -54.09 35.00
CA LEU A 371 20.35 -53.79 34.30
C LEU A 371 19.85 -55.00 33.52
N LYS A 372 20.76 -55.77 32.91
CA LYS A 372 20.48 -57.03 32.21
C LYS A 372 20.06 -58.14 33.18
N GLU A 373 20.65 -58.18 34.37
CA GLU A 373 20.23 -59.03 35.49
C GLU A 373 18.94 -58.54 36.18
N THR A 374 18.36 -57.39 35.80
CA THR A 374 17.07 -56.92 36.33
C THR A 374 15.95 -56.84 35.28
N SER A 375 16.26 -56.66 33.99
CA SER A 375 15.30 -56.80 32.88
C SER A 375 15.06 -58.27 32.55
N ASP A 376 16.11 -59.00 32.19
CA ASP A 376 15.97 -60.31 31.56
C ASP A 376 15.56 -61.38 32.58
N LYS A 377 15.84 -61.16 33.87
CA LYS A 377 15.53 -62.10 34.94
C LYS A 377 14.07 -62.08 35.41
N ARG A 378 13.29 -61.00 35.33
CA ARG A 378 11.96 -61.01 36.00
C ARG A 378 10.89 -61.82 35.29
N GLU A 379 10.84 -61.78 33.95
CA GLU A 379 9.90 -62.62 33.18
C GLU A 379 10.49 -64.00 32.88
N ALA A 380 11.81 -64.09 32.64
CA ALA A 380 12.49 -65.37 32.46
C ALA A 380 12.56 -66.16 33.77
N ASP A 381 13.04 -65.59 34.89
CA ASP A 381 13.16 -66.33 36.15
C ASP A 381 11.81 -66.58 36.82
N HIS A 382 10.74 -65.81 36.59
CA HIS A 382 9.42 -66.25 37.08
C HIS A 382 8.93 -67.49 36.31
N SER A 383 9.10 -67.51 34.98
CA SER A 383 8.72 -68.66 34.15
C SER A 383 9.67 -69.85 34.33
N LEU A 384 10.96 -69.58 34.57
CA LEU A 384 12.01 -70.57 34.76
C LEU A 384 12.02 -71.09 36.20
N GLU A 385 11.77 -70.28 37.23
CA GLU A 385 11.62 -70.76 38.61
C GLU A 385 10.28 -71.48 38.79
N GLU A 386 9.21 -71.10 38.09
CA GLU A 386 7.97 -71.89 38.07
C GLU A 386 8.19 -73.23 37.36
N LEU A 387 8.83 -73.24 36.17
CA LEU A 387 9.19 -74.46 35.44
C LEU A 387 10.28 -75.29 36.13
N GLN A 388 11.18 -74.67 36.91
CA GLN A 388 12.24 -75.34 37.66
C GLN A 388 11.73 -75.85 39.01
N LYS A 389 10.74 -75.18 39.61
CA LYS A 389 9.98 -75.69 40.76
C LYS A 389 9.10 -76.85 40.33
N ASP A 390 8.54 -76.83 39.12
CA ASP A 390 7.91 -78.02 38.52
C ASP A 390 8.94 -79.09 38.13
N TYR A 391 10.12 -78.72 37.63
CA TYR A 391 11.21 -79.67 37.38
C TYR A 391 11.70 -80.32 38.67
N ASP A 392 11.85 -79.58 39.76
CA ASP A 392 12.27 -80.07 41.08
C ASP A 392 11.14 -80.78 41.83
N ASN A 393 9.88 -80.44 41.55
CA ASN A 393 8.71 -81.23 41.98
C ASN A 393 8.65 -82.56 41.23
N VAL A 394 8.85 -82.58 39.91
CA VAL A 394 8.91 -83.81 39.09
C VAL A 394 10.16 -84.62 39.40
N ASN A 395 11.32 -84.00 39.62
CA ASN A 395 12.57 -84.64 40.02
C ASN A 395 12.51 -85.10 41.49
N GLY A 396 11.77 -84.40 42.35
CA GLY A 396 11.43 -84.82 43.71
C GLY A 396 10.53 -86.05 43.71
N GLN A 397 9.43 -86.02 42.93
CA GLN A 397 8.56 -87.18 42.69
C GLN A 397 9.32 -88.34 42.03
N LEU A 398 10.26 -88.06 41.12
CA LEU A 398 11.13 -89.07 40.51
C LEU A 398 12.13 -89.63 41.53
N MET A 399 12.71 -88.80 42.40
CA MET A 399 13.58 -89.24 43.49
C MET A 399 12.83 -90.06 44.54
N ASP A 400 11.60 -89.70 44.89
CA ASP A 400 10.78 -90.45 45.84
C ASP A 400 10.18 -91.71 45.21
N ALA A 401 9.82 -91.68 43.92
CA ALA A 401 9.55 -92.90 43.15
C ALA A 401 10.79 -93.80 43.03
N LYS A 402 12.01 -93.23 42.97
CA LYS A 402 13.28 -93.96 42.91
C LYS A 402 13.77 -94.44 44.29
N LYS A 403 13.40 -93.77 45.38
CA LYS A 403 13.49 -94.28 46.76
C LYS A 403 12.46 -95.39 47.01
N SER A 404 11.24 -95.24 46.50
CA SER A 404 10.19 -96.26 46.56
C SER A 404 10.56 -97.48 45.74
N LEU A 405 11.10 -97.29 44.53
CA LEU A 405 11.67 -98.36 43.71
C LEU A 405 12.85 -99.01 44.42
N LYS A 406 13.82 -98.26 44.98
CA LYS A 406 14.90 -98.85 45.78
C LYS A 406 14.42 -99.61 47.02
N LYS A 407 13.34 -99.16 47.68
CA LYS A 407 12.69 -99.93 48.74
C LYS A 407 12.06 -101.21 48.20
N LYS A 408 11.39 -101.17 47.04
CA LYS A 408 10.85 -102.36 46.37
C LYS A 408 11.91 -103.29 45.83
N ASP A 409 13.05 -102.79 45.38
CA ASP A 409 14.23 -103.58 45.01
C ASP A 409 14.83 -104.24 46.26
N SER A 410 14.88 -103.53 47.40
CA SER A 410 15.33 -104.09 48.69
C SER A 410 14.35 -105.13 49.23
N GLU A 411 13.04 -104.89 49.16
CA GLU A 411 11.99 -105.88 49.47
C GLU A 411 12.06 -107.09 48.51
N ILE A 412 12.44 -106.88 47.23
CA ILE A 412 12.69 -107.97 46.27
C ILE A 412 13.98 -108.72 46.61
N GLU A 413 15.02 -108.06 47.13
CA GLU A 413 16.24 -108.70 47.64
C GLU A 413 15.96 -109.51 48.92
N GLU A 414 15.19 -108.97 49.88
CA GLU A 414 14.71 -109.69 51.07
C GLU A 414 13.81 -110.88 50.69
N VAL A 415 12.90 -110.71 49.73
CA VAL A 415 12.08 -111.82 49.20
C VAL A 415 12.93 -112.83 48.44
N ARG A 416 14.00 -112.42 47.74
CA ARG A 416 14.95 -113.34 47.08
C ARG A 416 15.76 -114.15 48.07
N ASP A 417 16.30 -113.54 49.13
CA ASP A 417 17.03 -114.29 50.16
C ASP A 417 16.08 -115.14 51.00
N MET A 418 14.83 -114.73 51.29
CA MET A 418 13.83 -115.65 51.86
C MET A 418 13.48 -116.81 50.90
N LEU A 419 13.41 -116.59 49.59
CA LEU A 419 13.21 -117.66 48.60
C LEU A 419 14.45 -118.57 48.49
N ARG A 420 15.63 -118.05 48.79
CA ARG A 420 16.91 -118.76 48.82
C ARG A 420 17.03 -119.60 50.08
N ASP A 421 16.61 -119.09 51.24
CA ASP A 421 16.57 -119.83 52.49
C ASP A 421 15.52 -120.94 52.44
N VAL A 422 14.31 -120.68 51.94
CA VAL A 422 13.32 -121.74 51.64
C VAL A 422 13.85 -122.72 50.58
N GLY A 423 14.68 -122.25 49.65
CA GLY A 423 15.40 -123.10 48.68
C GLY A 423 16.46 -124.00 49.33
N ASN A 424 17.20 -123.47 50.30
CA ASN A 424 18.20 -124.19 51.10
C ASN A 424 17.51 -125.21 52.00
N GLU A 425 16.46 -124.84 52.74
CA GLU A 425 15.65 -125.75 53.56
C GLU A 425 15.06 -126.90 52.73
N LEU A 426 14.63 -126.64 51.49
CA LEU A 426 14.13 -127.67 50.58
C LEU A 426 15.23 -128.61 50.05
N VAL A 427 16.49 -128.15 50.00
CA VAL A 427 17.67 -128.99 49.69
C VAL A 427 18.11 -129.79 50.92
N ASP A 428 18.16 -129.17 52.10
CA ASP A 428 18.49 -129.84 53.36
C ASP A 428 17.46 -130.93 53.70
N ALA A 429 16.16 -130.65 53.53
CA ALA A 429 15.08 -131.64 53.69
C ALA A 429 15.16 -132.79 52.66
N LYS A 430 15.87 -132.60 51.55
CA LYS A 430 16.05 -133.59 50.48
C LYS A 430 17.31 -134.43 50.66
N ASP A 431 18.40 -133.85 51.15
CA ASP A 431 19.63 -134.58 51.47
C ASP A 431 19.53 -135.30 52.83
N GLN A 432 18.71 -134.82 53.77
CA GLN A 432 18.23 -135.59 54.93
C GLN A 432 17.43 -136.86 54.52
N LEU A 433 16.93 -136.93 53.27
CA LEU A 433 16.15 -138.05 52.75
C LEU A 433 16.98 -139.09 51.97
N LYS A 434 18.32 -139.01 52.03
CA LYS A 434 19.23 -139.84 51.21
C LYS A 434 20.26 -140.66 52.00
N THR A 435 20.08 -140.83 53.30
CA THR A 435 21.07 -141.42 54.23
C THR A 435 20.55 -142.63 55.03
N SER A 436 20.04 -143.69 54.36
CA SER A 436 19.76 -144.98 55.02
C SER A 436 19.77 -146.20 54.09
N ALA A 437 20.82 -147.02 54.14
CA ALA A 437 20.85 -148.41 53.64
C ALA A 437 22.14 -149.17 54.08
N GLN A 438 22.03 -150.33 54.76
CA GLN A 438 22.79 -151.59 54.51
C GLN A 438 22.46 -152.72 55.56
N ALA A 439 22.95 -153.95 55.31
CA ALA A 439 23.00 -155.17 56.17
C ALA A 439 21.70 -156.04 56.23
N GLN A 440 21.73 -157.40 56.28
CA GLN A 440 22.84 -158.40 56.33
C GLN A 440 22.44 -159.79 55.76
N THR A 441 23.34 -160.80 55.72
CA THR A 441 23.20 -162.14 55.04
C THR A 441 23.89 -163.32 55.80
N VAL A 442 24.11 -164.51 55.16
CA VAL A 442 24.64 -165.84 55.63
C VAL A 442 23.50 -166.84 56.00
N ASN A 443 23.51 -168.19 55.80
CA ASN A 443 24.53 -169.24 55.53
C ASN A 443 24.18 -170.20 54.34
N ASP A 444 24.90 -171.33 54.18
CA ASP A 444 24.82 -172.32 53.07
C ASP A 444 24.96 -173.82 53.52
N GLU A 445 24.95 -174.75 52.52
CA GLU A 445 25.62 -176.08 52.46
C GLU A 445 24.99 -177.42 52.96
N THR A 446 24.47 -178.24 52.01
CA THR A 446 24.74 -179.71 51.93
C THR A 446 24.67 -180.24 50.48
N LYS A 447 25.76 -180.83 49.98
CA LYS A 447 25.82 -181.70 48.77
C LYS A 447 26.52 -183.02 49.10
N ARG A 448 26.29 -184.07 48.28
CA ARG A 448 27.00 -185.39 48.20
C ARG A 448 26.48 -186.54 49.08
N GLN A 449 25.31 -187.13 48.78
CA GLN A 449 25.09 -188.57 48.99
C GLN A 449 24.28 -189.22 47.84
N ILE A 450 24.91 -190.19 47.17
CA ILE A 450 24.38 -191.50 46.72
C ILE A 450 23.03 -191.47 45.95
N GLU A 451 22.90 -191.87 44.68
CA GLU A 451 23.77 -192.58 43.73
C GLU A 451 24.24 -193.99 44.14
N MET A 452 23.29 -194.92 44.33
CA MET A 452 23.48 -196.36 44.09
C MET A 452 22.13 -197.10 43.99
N LEU A 453 22.03 -198.05 43.04
CA LEU A 453 21.05 -199.16 42.99
C LEU A 453 19.53 -198.80 42.97
N LYS A 454 18.69 -199.14 41.99
CA LYS A 454 18.77 -199.92 40.74
C LYS A 454 19.36 -201.35 40.84
N ARG A 455 18.48 -202.37 40.96
CA ARG A 455 18.49 -203.49 39.97
C ARG A 455 17.28 -204.44 39.89
N THR A 456 16.53 -204.71 40.96
CA THR A 456 15.61 -205.88 41.03
C THR A 456 14.16 -205.47 41.37
N ASN A 457 13.10 -205.76 40.58
CA ASN A 457 12.95 -206.62 39.38
C ASN A 457 13.29 -208.12 39.60
N GLU A 458 12.69 -209.11 38.93
CA GLU A 458 11.63 -209.12 37.89
C GLU A 458 10.35 -209.91 38.28
N LEU A 459 10.44 -210.95 39.13
CA LEU A 459 9.79 -212.26 38.87
C LEU A 459 8.25 -212.43 39.06
N SER A 460 7.43 -211.39 39.11
CA SER A 460 5.94 -211.54 39.10
C SER A 460 5.27 -211.13 37.77
N GLU A 461 6.06 -211.09 36.70
CA GLU A 461 5.75 -210.84 35.27
C GLU A 461 4.51 -211.55 34.68
N LYS A 462 3.87 -212.49 35.37
CA LYS A 462 2.76 -213.27 34.81
C LYS A 462 1.38 -212.67 35.06
N LYS A 463 1.10 -212.13 36.25
CA LYS A 463 -0.08 -211.25 36.45
C LYS A 463 0.14 -209.84 35.88
N ILE A 464 1.40 -209.45 35.70
CA ILE A 464 1.76 -208.27 34.92
C ILE A 464 1.19 -208.32 33.50
N LYS A 465 0.91 -209.48 32.89
CA LYS A 465 0.35 -209.52 31.51
C LYS A 465 -1.13 -209.15 31.37
N GLU A 466 -1.98 -209.45 32.37
CA GLU A 466 -3.37 -208.92 32.39
C GLU A 466 -3.39 -207.45 32.84
N ILE A 467 -2.49 -207.08 33.75
CA ILE A 467 -2.23 -205.68 34.08
C ILE A 467 -1.70 -204.95 32.84
N ASP A 468 -0.87 -205.55 31.98
CA ASP A 468 -0.31 -204.90 30.79
C ASP A 468 -1.36 -204.70 29.69
N ALA A 469 -2.41 -205.54 29.60
CA ALA A 469 -3.54 -205.29 28.70
C ALA A 469 -4.36 -204.06 29.14
N THR A 470 -4.65 -203.94 30.44
CA THR A 470 -5.38 -202.79 31.03
C THR A 470 -4.51 -201.54 31.18
N ARG A 471 -3.20 -201.72 31.36
CA ARG A 471 -2.18 -200.68 31.31
C ARG A 471 -1.93 -200.23 29.89
N ALA A 472 -2.09 -201.06 28.85
CA ALA A 472 -1.97 -200.62 27.46
C ALA A 472 -3.13 -199.69 27.06
N THR A 473 -4.35 -199.91 27.57
CA THR A 473 -5.46 -198.97 27.37
C THR A 473 -5.27 -197.69 28.21
N LEU A 474 -4.92 -197.82 29.48
CA LEU A 474 -4.56 -196.66 30.33
C LEU A 474 -3.34 -195.88 29.79
N GLN A 475 -2.35 -196.55 29.20
CA GLN A 475 -1.15 -195.94 28.64
C GLN A 475 -1.45 -195.25 27.32
N LYS A 476 -2.42 -195.74 26.52
CA LYS A 476 -2.99 -194.95 25.41
C LYS A 476 -3.65 -193.67 25.93
N SER A 477 -4.50 -193.76 26.95
CA SER A 477 -5.12 -192.58 27.57
C SER A 477 -4.10 -191.63 28.19
N ILE A 478 -3.04 -192.13 28.83
CA ILE A 478 -1.93 -191.32 29.34
C ILE A 478 -1.16 -190.68 28.19
N THR A 479 -0.88 -191.38 27.08
CA THR A 479 -0.23 -190.76 25.91
C THR A 479 -1.10 -189.65 25.32
N GLN A 480 -2.42 -189.86 25.21
CA GLN A 480 -3.37 -188.81 24.78
C GLN A 480 -3.35 -187.61 25.72
N LEU A 481 -3.42 -187.83 27.04
CA LEU A 481 -3.34 -186.76 28.05
C LEU A 481 -1.96 -186.07 28.05
N THR A 482 -0.87 -186.76 27.71
CA THR A 482 0.44 -186.09 27.53
C THR A 482 0.51 -185.28 26.25
N THR A 483 0.00 -185.77 25.11
CA THR A 483 -0.06 -184.99 23.87
C THR A 483 -1.00 -183.79 23.99
N GLU A 484 -2.13 -183.97 24.68
CA GLU A 484 -3.09 -182.91 24.97
C GLU A 484 -2.49 -181.87 25.93
N LYS A 485 -1.73 -182.30 26.95
CA LYS A 485 -0.95 -181.41 27.83
C LYS A 485 0.18 -180.69 27.09
N GLU A 486 0.86 -181.36 26.15
CA GLU A 486 1.90 -180.76 25.30
C GLU A 486 1.28 -179.69 24.39
N GLU A 487 0.14 -180.00 23.74
CA GLU A 487 -0.65 -179.04 22.98
C GLU A 487 -1.16 -177.88 23.83
N LEU A 488 -1.66 -178.14 25.04
CA LEU A 488 -2.13 -177.10 25.95
C LEU A 488 -0.97 -176.19 26.40
N ASN A 489 0.23 -176.76 26.60
CA ASN A 489 1.45 -176.02 26.90
C ASN A 489 1.94 -175.19 25.70
N ILE A 490 1.81 -175.70 24.47
CA ILE A 490 2.07 -174.95 23.23
C ILE A 490 1.06 -173.81 23.06
N LYS A 491 -0.24 -174.06 23.28
CA LYS A 491 -1.31 -173.04 23.26
C LYS A 491 -1.08 -171.99 24.36
N PHE A 492 -0.71 -172.40 25.57
CA PHE A 492 -0.36 -171.51 26.68
C PHE A 492 0.88 -170.65 26.38
N LYS A 493 1.93 -171.22 25.78
CA LYS A 493 3.12 -170.46 25.33
C LYS A 493 2.79 -169.45 24.21
N LYS A 494 1.88 -169.79 23.30
CA LYS A 494 1.36 -168.83 22.30
C LYS A 494 0.62 -167.68 22.98
N ILE A 495 -0.38 -167.98 23.81
CA ILE A 495 -1.15 -166.98 24.57
C ILE A 495 -0.24 -166.12 25.47
N GLN A 496 0.80 -166.70 26.07
CA GLN A 496 1.78 -165.97 26.88
C GLN A 496 2.65 -165.02 26.06
N ASN A 497 3.04 -165.41 24.83
CA ASN A 497 3.79 -164.54 23.92
C ASN A 497 2.90 -163.48 23.26
N GLU A 498 1.66 -163.81 22.90
CA GLU A 498 0.64 -162.86 22.43
C GLU A 498 0.32 -161.82 23.53
N SER A 499 0.23 -162.26 24.80
CA SER A 499 0.10 -161.36 25.96
C SER A 499 1.33 -160.47 26.16
N ARG A 500 2.55 -161.00 25.96
CA ARG A 500 3.78 -160.18 26.00
C ARG A 500 3.82 -159.14 24.88
N ASN A 501 3.42 -159.52 23.67
CA ASN A 501 3.36 -158.62 22.52
C ASN A 501 2.34 -157.51 22.79
N MET A 502 1.10 -157.85 23.17
CA MET A 502 0.09 -156.86 23.59
C MET A 502 0.57 -155.95 24.73
N ILE A 503 1.33 -156.46 25.71
CA ILE A 503 1.92 -155.63 26.77
C ILE A 503 3.00 -154.67 26.25
N ASN A 504 3.76 -155.05 25.22
CA ASN A 504 4.73 -154.18 24.56
C ASN A 504 4.01 -153.16 23.65
N ASP A 505 3.06 -153.60 22.84
CA ASP A 505 2.21 -152.73 21.99
C ASP A 505 1.48 -151.68 22.85
N LEU A 506 1.02 -152.04 24.06
CA LEU A 506 0.39 -151.10 25.00
C LEU A 506 1.39 -150.10 25.60
N LYS A 507 2.66 -150.49 25.79
CA LYS A 507 3.74 -149.57 26.21
C LYS A 507 4.13 -148.61 25.09
N ASP A 508 4.28 -149.12 23.87
CA ASP A 508 4.68 -148.32 22.71
C ASP A 508 3.54 -147.39 22.28
N TYR A 509 2.29 -147.84 22.32
CA TYR A 509 1.11 -146.97 22.20
C TYR A 509 1.09 -145.87 23.28
N LYS A 510 1.44 -146.18 24.53
CA LYS A 510 1.53 -145.18 25.61
C LYS A 510 2.70 -144.21 25.41
N SER A 511 3.82 -144.68 24.87
CA SER A 511 4.98 -143.87 24.49
C SER A 511 4.64 -142.91 23.34
N VAL A 512 4.04 -143.43 22.27
CA VAL A 512 3.55 -142.65 21.13
C VAL A 512 2.47 -141.67 21.55
N LYS A 513 1.52 -142.05 22.43
CA LYS A 513 0.50 -141.13 22.96
C LYS A 513 1.11 -140.00 23.80
N ASN A 514 2.16 -140.28 24.57
CA ASN A 514 2.90 -139.23 25.28
C ASN A 514 3.66 -138.31 24.30
N LEU A 515 4.27 -138.86 23.25
CA LEU A 515 4.97 -138.08 22.23
C LEU A 515 4.00 -137.23 21.38
N VAL A 516 2.82 -137.77 21.06
CA VAL A 516 1.74 -137.07 20.36
C VAL A 516 1.22 -135.94 21.24
N THR A 517 0.86 -136.19 22.50
CA THR A 517 0.38 -135.12 23.41
C THR A 517 1.45 -134.08 23.76
N GLN A 518 2.74 -134.42 23.68
CA GLN A 518 3.83 -133.43 23.71
C GLN A 518 3.88 -132.62 22.42
N LYS A 519 3.81 -133.24 21.25
CA LYS A 519 3.78 -132.54 19.96
C LYS A 519 2.53 -131.68 19.78
N GLU A 520 1.36 -132.11 20.22
CA GLU A 520 0.11 -131.33 20.25
C GLU A 520 0.28 -130.08 21.12
N LYS A 521 0.92 -130.19 22.30
CA LYS A 521 1.26 -129.02 23.12
C LYS A 521 2.27 -128.09 22.46
N THR A 522 3.28 -128.63 21.77
CA THR A 522 4.25 -127.83 21.01
C THR A 522 3.59 -127.14 19.81
N ILE A 523 2.70 -127.83 19.10
CA ILE A 523 1.92 -127.28 17.98
C ILE A 523 1.00 -126.18 18.51
N LEU A 524 0.22 -126.41 19.56
CA LEU A 524 -0.65 -125.40 20.17
C LEU A 524 0.14 -124.17 20.67
N TYR A 525 1.35 -124.38 21.21
CA TYR A 525 2.26 -123.30 21.57
C TYR A 525 2.74 -122.52 20.34
N MET A 526 3.15 -123.20 19.27
CA MET A 526 3.57 -122.56 18.01
C MET A 526 2.41 -121.89 17.27
N GLU A 527 1.20 -122.44 17.33
CA GLU A 527 -0.03 -121.85 16.78
C GLU A 527 -0.41 -120.58 17.55
N ASN A 528 -0.39 -120.61 18.89
CA ASN A 528 -0.55 -119.40 19.71
C ASN A 528 0.56 -118.37 19.43
N GLN A 529 1.82 -118.80 19.27
CA GLN A 529 2.92 -117.91 18.96
C GLN A 529 2.80 -117.28 17.56
N VAL A 530 2.38 -118.05 16.55
CA VAL A 530 2.07 -117.56 15.19
C VAL A 530 0.87 -116.62 15.21
N LYS A 531 -0.17 -116.93 15.99
CA LYS A 531 -1.35 -116.06 16.18
C LYS A 531 -0.97 -114.74 16.87
N GLU A 532 -0.19 -114.78 17.94
CA GLU A 532 0.36 -113.59 18.59
C GLU A 532 1.23 -112.77 17.63
N TYR A 533 2.08 -113.39 16.81
CA TYR A 533 2.86 -112.65 15.81
C TYR A 533 1.98 -112.08 14.69
N SER A 534 0.91 -112.77 14.28
CA SER A 534 -0.06 -112.26 13.31
C SER A 534 -0.85 -111.06 13.86
N GLU A 535 -1.31 -111.13 15.12
CA GLU A 535 -1.98 -110.01 15.80
C GLU A 535 -1.03 -108.83 16.04
N LYS A 536 0.24 -109.09 16.37
CA LYS A 536 1.30 -108.05 16.47
C LYS A 536 1.61 -107.44 15.11
N GLN A 537 1.63 -108.23 14.03
CA GLN A 537 1.81 -107.75 12.66
C GLN A 537 0.61 -106.90 12.19
N GLU A 538 -0.63 -107.34 12.45
CA GLU A 538 -1.84 -106.59 12.09
C GLU A 538 -1.93 -105.27 12.88
N THR A 539 -1.61 -105.27 14.16
CA THR A 539 -1.59 -104.04 14.98
C THR A 539 -0.44 -103.10 14.60
N LEU A 540 0.73 -103.62 14.20
CA LEU A 540 1.80 -102.81 13.60
C LEU A 540 1.39 -102.24 12.24
N GLN A 541 0.71 -103.01 11.40
CA GLN A 541 0.22 -102.55 10.09
C GLN A 541 -0.86 -101.47 10.23
N LYS A 542 -1.78 -101.61 11.19
CA LYS A 542 -2.75 -100.56 11.55
C LYS A 542 -2.06 -99.28 12.06
N LYS A 543 -1.02 -99.41 12.90
CA LYS A 543 -0.20 -98.27 13.33
C LYS A 543 0.55 -97.63 12.17
N PHE A 544 1.10 -98.41 11.24
CA PHE A 544 1.77 -97.89 10.04
C PHE A 544 0.81 -97.09 9.16
N ILE A 545 -0.39 -97.61 8.87
CA ILE A 545 -1.43 -96.91 8.09
C ILE A 545 -1.90 -95.64 8.82
N SER A 546 -2.01 -95.66 10.15
CA SER A 546 -2.32 -94.47 10.95
C SER A 546 -1.22 -93.41 10.84
N LEU A 547 0.05 -93.81 10.91
CA LEU A 547 1.20 -92.90 10.76
C LEU A 547 1.34 -92.39 9.32
N GLU A 548 1.02 -93.20 8.30
CA GLU A 548 1.07 -92.81 6.89
C GLU A 548 -0.05 -91.81 6.54
N THR A 549 -1.25 -92.00 7.08
CA THR A 549 -2.36 -91.05 6.96
C THR A 549 -2.12 -89.77 7.77
N GLU A 550 -1.58 -89.86 8.98
CA GLU A 550 -1.15 -88.70 9.78
C GLU A 550 -0.04 -87.92 9.07
N ASN A 551 0.99 -88.58 8.55
CA ASN A 551 2.06 -87.94 7.78
C ASN A 551 1.54 -87.32 6.48
N SER A 552 0.54 -87.90 5.84
CA SER A 552 -0.16 -87.30 4.68
C SER A 552 -0.96 -86.04 5.06
N GLN A 553 -1.61 -86.04 6.22
CA GLN A 553 -2.29 -84.87 6.78
C GLN A 553 -1.30 -83.76 7.19
N LEU A 554 -0.19 -84.12 7.84
CA LEU A 554 0.90 -83.22 8.21
C LEU A 554 1.55 -82.59 6.97
N ASN A 555 1.86 -83.37 5.92
CA ASN A 555 2.35 -82.81 4.66
C ASN A 555 1.34 -81.88 4.00
N SER A 556 0.04 -82.20 4.06
CA SER A 556 -1.03 -81.31 3.57
C SER A 556 -1.10 -80.01 4.38
N ARG A 557 -0.96 -80.07 5.71
CA ARG A 557 -0.92 -78.89 6.59
C ARG A 557 0.35 -78.07 6.39
N ILE A 558 1.50 -78.69 6.18
CA ILE A 558 2.77 -78.04 5.83
C ILE A 558 2.64 -77.33 4.47
N LEU A 559 1.95 -77.92 3.50
CA LEU A 559 1.71 -77.31 2.18
C LEU A 559 0.75 -76.11 2.27
N LEU A 560 -0.27 -76.19 3.13
CA LEU A 560 -1.15 -75.05 3.47
C LEU A 560 -0.37 -73.94 4.18
N LEU A 561 0.39 -74.25 5.23
CA LEU A 561 1.24 -73.30 5.96
C LEU A 561 2.30 -72.64 5.06
N LYS A 562 2.85 -73.36 4.08
CA LYS A 562 3.74 -72.79 3.05
C LYS A 562 3.00 -71.84 2.10
N LYS A 563 1.74 -72.12 1.74
CA LYS A 563 0.90 -71.19 0.97
C LYS A 563 0.53 -69.95 1.80
N GLU A 564 0.17 -70.12 3.07
CA GLU A 564 -0.14 -69.06 4.03
C GLU A 564 1.08 -68.15 4.27
N ASN A 565 2.27 -68.70 4.51
CA ASN A 565 3.51 -67.92 4.61
C ASN A 565 3.85 -67.20 3.29
N ASN A 566 3.60 -67.80 2.13
CA ASN A 566 3.81 -67.13 0.85
C ASN A 566 2.81 -65.98 0.62
N THR A 567 1.53 -66.12 0.95
CA THR A 567 0.57 -65.02 0.84
C THR A 567 0.88 -63.91 1.84
N LEU A 568 1.23 -64.25 3.09
CA LEU A 568 1.71 -63.30 4.10
C LEU A 568 2.95 -62.54 3.59
N ASN A 569 3.98 -63.22 3.07
CA ASN A 569 5.16 -62.57 2.49
C ASN A 569 4.80 -61.64 1.32
N THR A 570 3.89 -62.03 0.42
CA THR A 570 3.45 -61.10 -0.65
C THR A 570 2.68 -59.90 -0.10
N ASN A 571 1.96 -60.03 1.02
CA ASN A 571 1.22 -58.93 1.64
C ASN A 571 2.15 -58.03 2.45
N VAL A 572 3.14 -58.57 3.15
CA VAL A 572 4.23 -57.81 3.79
C VAL A 572 5.00 -57.01 2.73
N ASN A 573 5.36 -57.62 1.59
CA ASN A 573 6.06 -56.91 0.52
C ASN A 573 5.20 -55.80 -0.12
N LYS A 574 3.89 -56.04 -0.34
CA LYS A 574 2.96 -54.98 -0.79
C LYS A 574 2.87 -53.85 0.24
N ASN A 575 2.69 -54.17 1.51
CA ASN A 575 2.57 -53.18 2.59
C ASN A 575 3.87 -52.38 2.74
N SER A 576 5.04 -53.04 2.68
CA SER A 576 6.35 -52.39 2.67
C SER A 576 6.50 -51.44 1.50
N SER A 577 6.07 -51.81 0.29
CA SER A 577 6.08 -50.92 -0.86
C SER A 577 5.09 -49.76 -0.71
N MET A 578 3.92 -49.97 -0.10
CA MET A 578 3.00 -48.87 0.24
C MET A 578 3.60 -47.92 1.27
N TYR A 579 4.21 -48.42 2.34
CA TYR A 579 4.92 -47.59 3.32
C TYR A 579 6.10 -46.83 2.70
N GLU A 580 6.90 -47.46 1.83
CA GLU A 580 7.96 -46.79 1.09
C GLU A 580 7.42 -45.65 0.19
N ASN A 581 6.26 -45.86 -0.44
CA ASN A 581 5.57 -44.82 -1.21
C ASN A 581 5.02 -43.69 -0.31
N TYR A 582 4.46 -44.00 0.86
CA TYR A 582 4.02 -42.99 1.83
C TYR A 582 5.19 -42.19 2.41
N VAL A 583 6.34 -42.81 2.68
CA VAL A 583 7.57 -42.12 3.10
C VAL A 583 8.07 -41.18 1.98
N LYS A 584 8.02 -41.62 0.71
CA LYS A 584 8.35 -40.77 -0.45
C LYS A 584 7.32 -39.65 -0.69
N GLU A 585 6.05 -39.84 -0.34
CA GLU A 585 5.01 -38.80 -0.38
C GLU A 585 5.23 -37.78 0.74
N ASN A 586 5.46 -38.23 1.98
CA ASN A 586 5.80 -37.38 3.12
C ASN A 586 7.10 -36.58 2.91
N GLY A 587 8.13 -37.18 2.29
CA GLY A 587 9.36 -36.47 1.92
C GLY A 587 9.09 -35.30 0.96
N LYS A 588 8.28 -35.52 -0.09
CA LYS A 588 7.85 -34.47 -1.03
C LYS A 588 6.90 -33.44 -0.41
N LEU A 589 6.10 -33.83 0.57
CA LEU A 589 5.28 -32.90 1.35
C LEU A 589 6.16 -32.02 2.24
N THR A 590 7.20 -32.59 2.87
CA THR A 590 8.19 -31.85 3.67
C THR A 590 9.00 -30.89 2.80
N GLU A 591 9.48 -31.33 1.63
CA GLU A 591 10.11 -30.48 0.61
C GLU A 591 9.18 -29.33 0.19
N ARG A 592 7.90 -29.63 -0.09
CA ARG A 592 6.90 -28.62 -0.45
C ARG A 592 6.58 -27.66 0.70
N ILE A 593 6.63 -28.11 1.95
CA ILE A 593 6.50 -27.26 3.13
C ILE A 593 7.71 -26.33 3.26
N SER A 594 8.94 -26.83 3.09
CA SER A 594 10.16 -25.99 3.05
C SER A 594 10.05 -24.91 1.97
N ILE A 595 9.74 -25.29 0.74
CA ILE A 595 9.57 -24.34 -0.39
C ILE A 595 8.43 -23.35 -0.13
N LEU A 596 7.36 -23.75 0.57
CA LEU A 596 6.25 -22.84 0.91
C LEU A 596 6.63 -21.89 2.06
N GLN A 597 7.45 -22.34 3.00
CA GLN A 597 7.95 -21.55 4.12
C GLN A 597 9.06 -20.59 3.68
N GLU A 598 9.96 -21.00 2.79
CA GLU A 598 10.92 -20.12 2.09
C GLU A 598 10.18 -19.02 1.32
N LYS A 599 9.09 -19.36 0.61
CA LYS A 599 8.23 -18.38 -0.08
C LYS A 599 7.44 -17.49 0.87
N TYR A 600 7.02 -18.00 2.03
CA TYR A 600 6.40 -17.20 3.07
C TYR A 600 7.39 -16.18 3.64
N ASN A 601 8.58 -16.64 4.03
CA ASN A 601 9.66 -15.79 4.54
C ASN A 601 10.06 -14.73 3.51
N ALA A 602 10.28 -15.11 2.24
CA ALA A 602 10.62 -14.16 1.18
C ALA A 602 9.50 -13.15 0.88
N LEU A 603 8.23 -13.52 1.11
CA LEU A 603 7.09 -12.60 1.01
C LEU A 603 6.97 -11.70 2.26
N GLU A 604 7.38 -12.18 3.43
CA GLU A 604 7.47 -11.41 4.67
C GLU A 604 8.62 -10.40 4.63
N ASP A 605 9.80 -10.79 4.14
CA ASP A 605 10.93 -9.91 3.84
C ASP A 605 10.55 -8.83 2.81
N LEU A 606 9.88 -9.23 1.72
CA LEU A 606 9.38 -8.29 0.70
C LEU A 606 8.31 -7.34 1.28
N LYS A 607 7.45 -7.84 2.18
CA LYS A 607 6.44 -7.03 2.89
C LYS A 607 7.10 -6.07 3.88
N SER A 608 8.15 -6.47 4.60
CA SER A 608 8.91 -5.57 5.47
C SER A 608 9.58 -4.48 4.63
N ASN A 609 10.37 -4.86 3.62
CA ASN A 609 11.04 -3.92 2.71
C ASN A 609 10.04 -2.96 2.04
N SER A 610 8.88 -3.45 1.60
CA SER A 610 7.80 -2.61 1.07
C SER A 610 7.19 -1.69 2.15
N SER A 611 7.01 -2.17 3.38
CA SER A 611 6.57 -1.36 4.52
C SER A 611 7.59 -0.28 4.88
N ASP A 612 8.88 -0.57 4.85
CA ASP A 612 9.98 0.36 5.11
C ASP A 612 10.09 1.42 4.01
N GLN A 613 9.90 1.03 2.75
CA GLN A 613 9.77 1.96 1.62
C GLN A 613 8.52 2.85 1.77
N VAL A 614 7.35 2.29 2.13
CA VAL A 614 6.13 3.05 2.40
C VAL A 614 6.32 4.00 3.60
N TYR A 615 7.03 3.59 4.65
CA TYR A 615 7.35 4.44 5.79
C TYR A 615 8.31 5.57 5.41
N SER A 616 9.32 5.29 4.57
CA SER A 616 10.24 6.29 4.02
C SER A 616 9.51 7.30 3.13
N ILE A 617 8.65 6.83 2.21
CA ILE A 617 7.80 7.67 1.35
C ILE A 617 6.83 8.50 2.22
N LYS A 618 6.18 7.89 3.23
CA LYS A 618 5.31 8.61 4.16
C LYS A 618 6.07 9.71 4.90
N LYS A 619 7.28 9.44 5.39
CA LYS A 619 8.15 10.44 6.04
C LYS A 619 8.54 11.56 5.06
N GLN A 620 8.82 11.26 3.79
CA GLN A 620 9.07 12.26 2.76
C GLN A 620 7.81 13.10 2.46
N CYS A 621 6.63 12.49 2.41
CA CYS A 621 5.35 13.20 2.27
C CYS A 621 5.06 14.09 3.49
N GLU A 622 5.37 13.64 4.71
CA GLU A 622 5.25 14.43 5.94
C GLU A 622 6.24 15.61 5.96
N GLU A 623 7.50 15.41 5.54
CA GLU A 623 8.50 16.47 5.38
C GLU A 623 8.09 17.49 4.30
N LEU A 624 7.57 17.04 3.17
CA LEU A 624 7.02 17.90 2.12
C LEU A 624 5.76 18.66 2.60
N ASN A 625 4.91 18.05 3.41
CA ASN A 625 3.73 18.69 4.01
C ASN A 625 4.14 19.74 5.07
N LEU A 626 5.21 19.48 5.84
CA LEU A 626 5.82 20.48 6.73
C LEU A 626 6.40 21.65 5.94
N LYS A 627 7.22 21.40 4.91
CA LYS A 627 7.76 22.44 4.01
C LYS A 627 6.66 23.23 3.30
N LEU A 628 5.56 22.58 2.91
CA LEU A 628 4.38 23.25 2.34
C LEU A 628 3.68 24.15 3.36
N LYS A 629 3.54 23.69 4.62
CA LYS A 629 2.97 24.49 5.72
C LYS A 629 3.87 25.67 6.10
N GLU A 630 5.20 25.50 6.08
CA GLU A 630 6.16 26.58 6.31
C GLU A 630 6.17 27.58 5.17
N SER A 631 6.14 27.12 3.92
CA SER A 631 5.95 27.98 2.74
C SER A 631 4.62 28.75 2.82
N SER A 632 3.51 28.09 3.17
CA SER A 632 2.21 28.74 3.40
C SER A 632 2.24 29.75 4.56
N LYS A 633 3.01 29.49 5.62
CA LYS A 633 3.24 30.46 6.71
C LYS A 633 4.04 31.66 6.24
N LYS A 634 5.08 31.49 5.41
CA LYS A 634 5.84 32.63 4.88
C LYS A 634 5.06 33.39 3.81
N ILE A 635 4.20 32.73 3.02
CA ILE A 635 3.24 33.39 2.14
C ILE A 635 2.32 34.27 2.98
N ARG A 636 1.72 33.76 4.06
CA ARG A 636 0.89 34.58 4.97
C ARG A 636 1.65 35.75 5.58
N SER A 637 2.88 35.55 6.07
CA SER A 637 3.69 36.67 6.56
C SER A 637 3.99 37.70 5.47
N LEU A 638 4.12 37.32 4.20
CA LEU A 638 4.26 38.26 3.09
C LEU A 638 2.93 38.93 2.72
N GLU A 639 1.79 38.23 2.84
CA GLU A 639 0.45 38.80 2.70
C GLU A 639 0.18 39.84 3.80
N ASP A 640 0.55 39.56 5.04
CA ASP A 640 0.51 40.47 6.19
C ASP A 640 1.44 41.69 5.96
N GLU A 641 2.71 41.46 5.58
CA GLU A 641 3.67 42.53 5.22
C GLU A 641 3.12 43.42 4.08
N ILE A 642 2.53 42.84 3.04
CA ILE A 642 1.91 43.57 1.91
C ILE A 642 0.69 44.38 2.39
N ASN A 643 -0.13 43.82 3.29
CA ASN A 643 -1.27 44.51 3.85
C ASN A 643 -0.85 45.72 4.71
N ASP A 644 0.21 45.60 5.51
CA ASP A 644 0.80 46.72 6.25
C ASP A 644 1.38 47.79 5.33
N TYR A 645 2.09 47.41 4.26
CA TYR A 645 2.52 48.38 3.23
C TYR A 645 1.32 49.06 2.53
N SER A 646 0.23 48.33 2.28
CA SER A 646 -1.01 48.88 1.72
C SER A 646 -1.64 49.92 2.67
N ASN A 647 -1.72 49.61 3.97
CA ASN A 647 -2.20 50.53 5.01
C ASN A 647 -1.33 51.80 5.07
N ILE A 648 0.01 51.64 5.11
CA ILE A 648 0.97 52.76 5.11
C ILE A 648 0.84 53.62 3.84
N ILE A 649 0.51 53.02 2.68
CA ILE A 649 0.26 53.75 1.44
C ILE A 649 -1.10 54.48 1.49
N GLN A 650 -2.15 53.87 2.05
CA GLN A 650 -3.44 54.55 2.23
C GLN A 650 -3.34 55.75 3.18
N ASP A 651 -2.64 55.61 4.31
CA ASP A 651 -2.50 56.71 5.26
C ASP A 651 -1.58 57.81 4.70
N LYS A 652 -0.49 57.49 3.99
CA LYS A 652 0.27 58.50 3.23
C LYS A 652 -0.52 59.15 2.10
N THR A 653 -1.49 58.44 1.51
CA THR A 653 -2.40 59.01 0.52
C THR A 653 -3.38 59.98 1.18
N ARG A 654 -3.95 59.64 2.35
CA ARG A 654 -4.77 60.54 3.17
C ARG A 654 -4.00 61.77 3.66
N GLU A 655 -2.74 61.60 4.08
CA GLU A 655 -1.84 62.72 4.39
C GLU A 655 -1.60 63.60 3.15
N SER A 656 -1.37 62.99 1.97
CA SER A 656 -1.26 63.74 0.71
C SER A 656 -2.55 64.48 0.35
N GLU A 657 -3.72 63.85 0.53
CA GLU A 657 -5.03 64.46 0.27
C GLU A 657 -5.36 65.59 1.25
N THR A 658 -5.06 65.43 2.54
CA THR A 658 -5.23 66.50 3.53
C THR A 658 -4.26 67.66 3.28
N MET A 659 -3.00 67.39 2.93
CA MET A 659 -2.06 68.44 2.49
C MET A 659 -2.52 69.13 1.20
N ARG A 660 -3.03 68.39 0.19
CA ARG A 660 -3.59 68.96 -1.04
C ARG A 660 -4.84 69.79 -0.78
N ARG A 661 -5.71 69.33 0.12
CA ARG A 661 -6.89 70.08 0.57
C ARG A 661 -6.47 71.38 1.25
N LEU A 662 -5.59 71.33 2.25
CA LEU A 662 -5.10 72.51 2.95
C LEU A 662 -4.40 73.49 1.99
N LEU A 663 -3.61 72.97 1.03
CA LEU A 663 -3.01 73.81 0.00
C LEU A 663 -4.07 74.46 -0.88
N ASN A 664 -5.06 73.72 -1.39
CA ASN A 664 -6.19 74.29 -2.14
C ASN A 664 -7.02 75.26 -1.32
N GLU A 665 -7.18 75.04 -0.01
CA GLU A 665 -7.87 75.91 0.93
C GLU A 665 -7.11 77.25 1.02
N THR A 666 -5.78 77.22 1.25
CA THR A 666 -4.93 78.44 1.24
C THR A 666 -4.82 79.11 -0.14
N LEU A 667 -4.86 78.36 -1.25
CA LEU A 667 -4.87 78.91 -2.60
C LEU A 667 -6.20 79.60 -2.92
N ASN A 668 -7.34 79.00 -2.53
CA ASN A 668 -8.65 79.64 -2.62
C ASN A 668 -8.71 80.88 -1.74
N ASP A 669 -8.18 80.83 -0.52
CA ASP A 669 -8.07 81.96 0.39
C ASP A 669 -7.26 83.13 -0.21
N ASN A 670 -6.15 82.80 -0.88
CA ASN A 670 -5.31 83.79 -1.56
C ASN A 670 -5.94 84.29 -2.87
N SER A 671 -6.70 83.46 -3.58
CA SER A 671 -7.51 83.88 -4.73
C SER A 671 -8.68 84.76 -4.31
N ASN A 672 -9.31 84.49 -3.16
CA ASN A 672 -10.38 85.31 -2.59
C ASN A 672 -9.80 86.66 -2.15
N LYS A 673 -8.65 86.68 -1.47
CA LYS A 673 -7.90 87.92 -1.17
C LYS A 673 -7.50 88.67 -2.44
N GLY A 674 -7.11 87.95 -3.50
CA GLY A 674 -6.85 88.51 -4.83
C GLY A 674 -8.08 89.21 -5.40
N ASN A 675 -9.21 88.50 -5.50
CA ASN A 675 -10.50 89.04 -5.92
C ASN A 675 -10.96 90.23 -5.04
N ASP A 676 -10.70 90.19 -3.73
CA ASP A 676 -10.96 91.26 -2.77
C ASP A 676 -10.06 92.48 -2.99
N TYR A 677 -8.84 92.32 -3.51
CA TYR A 677 -7.98 93.43 -3.90
C TYR A 677 -8.33 93.95 -5.29
N ASP A 678 -8.64 93.07 -6.26
CA ASP A 678 -9.06 93.44 -7.60
C ASP A 678 -10.41 94.18 -7.58
N THR A 679 -11.38 93.76 -6.77
CA THR A 679 -12.64 94.50 -6.57
C THR A 679 -12.40 95.87 -5.92
N LYS A 680 -11.52 95.97 -4.92
CA LYS A 680 -11.12 97.27 -4.35
C LYS A 680 -10.44 98.16 -5.40
N ILE A 681 -9.55 97.61 -6.21
CA ILE A 681 -8.89 98.29 -7.33
C ILE A 681 -9.93 98.75 -8.36
N GLN A 682 -10.91 97.92 -8.72
CA GLN A 682 -12.01 98.31 -9.60
C GLN A 682 -12.86 99.44 -9.00
N THR A 683 -13.25 99.38 -7.72
CA THR A 683 -13.98 100.48 -7.08
C THR A 683 -13.17 101.79 -7.07
N VAL A 684 -11.86 101.74 -6.83
CA VAL A 684 -10.97 102.92 -6.91
C VAL A 684 -10.79 103.40 -8.36
N ILE A 685 -10.81 102.51 -9.35
CA ILE A 685 -10.82 102.86 -10.78
C ILE A 685 -12.16 103.49 -11.19
N GLU A 686 -13.29 102.98 -10.70
CA GLU A 686 -14.63 103.56 -10.91
C GLU A 686 -14.76 104.93 -10.26
N GLU A 687 -14.31 105.09 -9.01
CA GLU A 687 -14.23 106.40 -8.32
C GLU A 687 -13.32 107.37 -9.08
N LYS A 688 -12.13 106.93 -9.49
CA LYS A 688 -11.21 107.73 -10.31
C LYS A 688 -11.85 108.13 -11.64
N ASN A 689 -12.51 107.21 -12.33
CA ASN A 689 -13.18 107.48 -13.61
C ASN A 689 -14.37 108.41 -13.42
N ASN A 690 -15.13 108.28 -12.33
CA ASN A 690 -16.21 109.18 -11.96
C ASN A 690 -15.67 110.59 -11.68
N LEU A 691 -14.62 110.73 -10.87
CA LEU A 691 -13.94 112.01 -10.61
C LEU A 691 -13.32 112.61 -11.88
N GLN A 692 -12.74 111.79 -12.76
CA GLN A 692 -12.18 112.22 -14.04
C GLN A 692 -13.29 112.66 -15.03
N ASN A 693 -14.47 112.03 -14.98
CA ASN A 693 -15.64 112.43 -15.75
C ASN A 693 -16.31 113.70 -15.18
N GLN A 694 -16.33 113.87 -13.85
CA GLN A 694 -16.76 115.12 -13.21
C GLN A 694 -15.81 116.27 -13.57
N LEU A 695 -14.50 116.03 -13.54
CA LEU A 695 -13.47 117.01 -13.91
C LEU A 695 -13.50 117.33 -15.42
N SER A 696 -13.72 116.35 -16.30
CA SER A 696 -13.87 116.59 -17.74
C SER A 696 -15.17 117.31 -18.08
N LEU A 697 -16.27 117.01 -17.36
CA LEU A 697 -17.53 117.75 -17.46
C LEU A 697 -17.39 119.19 -16.93
N GLN A 698 -16.65 119.40 -15.83
CA GLN A 698 -16.33 120.74 -15.32
C GLN A 698 -15.45 121.52 -16.31
N SER A 699 -14.41 120.89 -16.87
CA SER A 699 -13.57 121.48 -17.90
C SER A 699 -14.37 121.80 -19.17
N SER A 700 -15.31 120.93 -19.57
CA SER A 700 -16.22 121.18 -20.69
C SER A 700 -17.13 122.38 -20.42
N LYS A 701 -17.74 122.46 -19.22
CA LYS A 701 -18.53 123.63 -18.80
C LYS A 701 -17.70 124.93 -18.81
N GLN A 702 -16.49 124.90 -18.26
CA GLN A 702 -15.57 126.04 -18.28
C GLN A 702 -15.13 126.42 -19.69
N ASN A 703 -14.93 125.45 -20.59
CA ASN A 703 -14.63 125.75 -22.00
C ASN A 703 -15.84 126.35 -22.74
N VAL A 704 -17.08 125.91 -22.45
CA VAL A 704 -18.30 126.54 -22.99
C VAL A 704 -18.50 127.95 -22.42
N GLU A 705 -18.24 128.16 -21.14
CA GLU A 705 -18.25 129.48 -20.49
C GLU A 705 -17.20 130.41 -21.10
N LEU A 706 -15.95 129.93 -21.26
CA LEU A 706 -14.88 130.65 -21.95
C LEU A 706 -15.23 130.94 -23.41
N GLN A 707 -15.83 129.99 -24.14
CA GLN A 707 -16.29 130.22 -25.52
C GLN A 707 -17.37 131.31 -25.57
N ASN A 708 -18.35 131.28 -24.66
CA ASN A 708 -19.38 132.33 -24.54
C ASN A 708 -18.76 133.69 -24.17
N LEU A 709 -17.78 133.74 -23.28
CA LEU A 709 -17.02 134.95 -22.96
C LEU A 709 -16.18 135.45 -24.15
N THR A 710 -15.56 134.57 -24.94
CA THR A 710 -14.86 134.97 -26.17
C THR A 710 -15.82 135.41 -27.27
N ASN A 711 -16.99 134.80 -27.39
CA ASN A 711 -18.01 135.15 -28.38
C ASN A 711 -18.65 136.50 -28.05
N THR A 712 -18.98 136.76 -26.79
CA THR A 712 -19.48 138.07 -26.33
C THR A 712 -18.40 139.15 -26.43
N ASN A 713 -17.15 138.86 -26.08
CA ASN A 713 -16.03 139.78 -26.28
C ASN A 713 -15.76 140.06 -27.77
N HIS A 714 -15.93 139.06 -28.64
CA HIS A 714 -15.84 139.23 -30.09
C HIS A 714 -17.02 140.04 -30.66
N GLN A 715 -18.25 139.83 -30.17
CA GLN A 715 -19.41 140.66 -30.49
C GLN A 715 -19.21 142.11 -30.06
N LEU A 716 -18.77 142.35 -28.82
CA LEU A 716 -18.39 143.67 -28.32
C LEU A 716 -17.25 144.29 -29.15
N THR A 717 -16.29 143.49 -29.61
CA THR A 717 -15.22 143.94 -30.52
C THR A 717 -15.77 144.30 -31.91
N ILE A 718 -16.76 143.59 -32.43
CA ILE A 718 -17.45 143.92 -33.69
C ILE A 718 -18.28 145.21 -33.51
N GLU A 719 -19.02 145.34 -32.40
CA GLU A 719 -19.79 146.56 -32.08
C GLU A 719 -18.88 147.77 -31.91
N LEU A 720 -17.75 147.64 -31.21
CA LEU A 720 -16.75 148.69 -31.05
C LEU A 720 -16.14 149.08 -32.41
N ASN A 721 -15.83 148.11 -33.28
CA ASN A 721 -15.38 148.40 -34.65
C ASN A 721 -16.47 149.05 -35.51
N ASN A 722 -17.74 148.66 -35.38
CA ASN A 722 -18.86 149.27 -36.09
C ASN A 722 -19.12 150.71 -35.60
N LEU A 723 -19.03 150.95 -34.29
CA LEU A 723 -19.07 152.30 -33.71
C LEU A 723 -17.89 153.15 -34.19
N LYS A 724 -16.69 152.59 -34.25
CA LYS A 724 -15.47 153.26 -34.77
C LYS A 724 -15.54 153.54 -36.28
N LEU A 725 -16.18 152.66 -37.06
CA LEU A 725 -16.47 152.90 -38.48
C LEU A 725 -17.52 154.01 -38.66
N LYS A 726 -18.56 154.05 -37.79
CA LYS A 726 -19.58 155.10 -37.79
C LYS A 726 -19.03 156.44 -37.30
N GLU A 727 -18.15 156.44 -36.31
CA GLU A 727 -17.36 157.60 -35.88
C GLU A 727 -16.51 158.10 -37.05
N LYS A 728 -15.83 157.20 -37.77
CA LYS A 728 -15.04 157.57 -38.95
C LYS A 728 -15.90 158.14 -40.08
N SER A 729 -17.08 157.58 -40.38
CA SER A 729 -17.98 158.15 -41.40
C SER A 729 -18.52 159.52 -40.98
N LEU A 730 -18.93 159.68 -39.72
CA LEU A 730 -19.34 160.98 -39.15
C LEU A 730 -18.18 161.99 -39.16
N SER A 731 -16.94 161.56 -38.94
CA SER A 731 -15.76 162.43 -39.05
C SER A 731 -15.49 162.87 -40.49
N SER A 732 -15.73 162.00 -41.48
CA SER A 732 -15.67 162.35 -42.92
C SER A 732 -16.77 163.33 -43.30
N GLU A 733 -18.00 163.10 -42.84
CA GLU A 733 -19.14 164.00 -43.05
C GLU A 733 -18.89 165.37 -42.41
N VAL A 734 -18.36 165.42 -41.18
CA VAL A 734 -17.93 166.67 -40.51
C VAL A 734 -16.77 167.34 -41.25
N GLU A 735 -15.85 166.58 -41.86
CA GLU A 735 -14.83 167.15 -42.74
C GLU A 735 -15.39 167.71 -44.05
N GLU A 736 -16.36 167.05 -44.68
CA GLU A 736 -17.04 167.51 -45.89
C GLU A 736 -17.88 168.75 -45.62
N LEU A 737 -18.60 168.80 -44.48
CA LEU A 737 -19.28 170.01 -44.00
C LEU A 737 -18.29 171.14 -43.70
N LYS A 738 -17.12 170.86 -43.13
CA LYS A 738 -16.04 171.86 -42.96
C LYS A 738 -15.52 172.37 -44.31
N LYS A 739 -15.25 171.49 -45.27
CA LYS A 739 -14.80 171.83 -46.64
C LYS A 739 -15.85 172.69 -47.36
N SER A 740 -17.13 172.34 -47.23
CA SER A 740 -18.28 173.09 -47.76
C SER A 740 -18.37 174.50 -47.13
N ASN A 741 -18.31 174.59 -45.79
CA ASN A 741 -18.34 175.87 -45.07
C ASN A 741 -17.15 176.80 -45.45
N VAL A 742 -15.95 176.24 -45.66
CA VAL A 742 -14.81 176.99 -46.20
C VAL A 742 -15.07 177.51 -47.63
N ASN A 743 -15.75 176.74 -48.48
CA ASN A 743 -16.12 177.20 -49.82
C ASN A 743 -17.19 178.31 -49.79
N TYR A 744 -18.16 178.26 -48.86
CA TYR A 744 -19.10 179.37 -48.63
C TYR A 744 -18.39 180.65 -48.20
N LYS A 745 -17.45 180.58 -47.24
CA LYS A 745 -16.68 181.76 -46.81
C LYS A 745 -15.87 182.41 -47.94
N ARG A 746 -15.24 181.60 -48.80
CA ARG A 746 -14.56 182.07 -50.02
C ARG A 746 -15.51 182.71 -51.03
N LYS A 747 -16.79 182.30 -51.06
CA LYS A 747 -17.81 182.91 -51.92
C LYS A 747 -18.15 184.32 -51.43
N ASP A 748 -18.37 184.47 -50.13
CA ASP A 748 -18.68 185.76 -49.50
C ASP A 748 -17.53 186.77 -49.66
N GLU A 749 -16.27 186.30 -49.52
CA GLU A 749 -15.07 187.12 -49.73
C GLU A 749 -15.01 187.73 -51.15
N ILE A 750 -15.26 186.92 -52.19
CA ILE A 750 -15.24 187.37 -53.60
C ILE A 750 -16.37 188.35 -53.91
N ASP A 751 -17.58 188.10 -53.42
CA ASP A 751 -18.72 188.99 -53.69
C ASP A 751 -18.55 190.36 -52.98
N ASN A 752 -17.74 190.42 -51.92
CA ASN A 752 -17.38 191.66 -51.22
C ASN A 752 -16.37 192.52 -52.02
N GLU A 753 -15.32 191.92 -52.61
CA GLU A 753 -14.36 192.64 -53.47
C GLU A 753 -15.04 193.29 -54.70
N ASN A 754 -15.98 192.57 -55.33
CA ASN A 754 -16.77 193.11 -56.44
C ASN A 754 -17.62 194.34 -56.03
N THR A 755 -17.99 194.44 -54.76
CA THR A 755 -18.77 195.57 -54.22
C THR A 755 -17.89 196.80 -53.96
N GLU A 756 -16.64 196.60 -53.55
CA GLU A 756 -15.62 197.65 -53.35
C GLU A 756 -15.34 198.43 -54.66
N ASP A 757 -15.07 197.72 -55.76
CA ASP A 757 -14.70 198.36 -57.03
C ASP A 757 -15.87 199.08 -57.71
N PHE A 758 -17.10 198.56 -57.56
CA PHE A 758 -18.31 199.26 -58.01
C PHE A 758 -18.48 200.60 -57.28
N ASN A 759 -18.12 200.68 -55.99
CA ASN A 759 -18.16 201.91 -55.22
C ASN A 759 -17.04 202.90 -55.62
N LYS A 760 -15.85 202.42 -56.00
CA LYS A 760 -14.76 203.27 -56.55
C LYS A 760 -15.18 203.94 -57.87
N ILE A 761 -15.78 203.18 -58.78
CA ILE A 761 -16.33 203.70 -60.06
C ILE A 761 -17.45 204.72 -59.80
N LYS A 762 -18.38 204.39 -58.91
CA LYS A 762 -19.51 205.26 -58.50
C LYS A 762 -19.05 206.58 -57.88
N LYS A 763 -17.96 206.58 -57.10
CA LYS A 763 -17.35 207.81 -56.55
C LYS A 763 -16.78 208.69 -57.66
N ASN A 764 -16.06 208.12 -58.61
CA ASN A 764 -15.42 208.86 -59.71
C ASN A 764 -16.44 209.53 -60.63
N LEU A 765 -17.54 208.83 -60.94
CA LEU A 765 -18.70 209.41 -61.67
C LEU A 765 -19.36 210.58 -60.91
N LYS A 766 -19.45 210.49 -59.58
CA LYS A 766 -20.05 211.55 -58.75
C LYS A 766 -19.21 212.84 -58.72
N ASP A 767 -17.87 212.70 -58.67
CA ASP A 767 -16.93 213.82 -58.76
C ASP A 767 -16.97 214.51 -60.13
N LEU A 768 -17.16 213.75 -61.22
CA LEU A 768 -17.31 214.31 -62.57
C LEU A 768 -18.63 215.09 -62.73
N LEU A 769 -19.73 214.56 -62.19
CA LEU A 769 -21.02 215.24 -62.19
C LEU A 769 -20.95 216.57 -61.40
N SER A 770 -20.41 216.54 -60.18
CA SER A 770 -20.26 217.74 -59.35
C SER A 770 -19.44 218.86 -60.03
N LYS A 771 -18.40 218.50 -60.81
CA LYS A 771 -17.60 219.47 -61.59
C LYS A 771 -18.35 220.04 -62.79
N SER A 772 -19.36 219.34 -63.31
CA SER A 772 -20.30 219.87 -64.30
C SER A 772 -21.30 220.82 -63.66
N ASP A 773 -21.87 220.44 -62.52
CA ASP A 773 -22.92 221.20 -61.82
C ASP A 773 -22.42 222.57 -61.35
N VAL A 774 -21.20 222.65 -60.78
CA VAL A 774 -20.57 223.93 -60.41
C VAL A 774 -20.42 224.85 -61.63
N LYS A 775 -19.99 224.29 -62.77
CA LYS A 775 -19.78 225.07 -64.01
C LYS A 775 -21.10 225.57 -64.63
N ILE A 776 -22.21 224.88 -64.37
CA ILE A 776 -23.56 225.35 -64.70
C ILE A 776 -23.98 226.44 -63.71
N HIS A 777 -23.71 226.27 -62.42
CA HIS A 777 -24.03 227.25 -61.38
C HIS A 777 -23.29 228.59 -61.59
N ASP A 778 -22.01 228.56 -62.00
CA ASP A 778 -21.24 229.77 -62.33
C ASP A 778 -21.83 230.52 -63.53
N LEU A 779 -22.30 229.81 -64.56
CA LEU A 779 -22.97 230.39 -65.72
C LEU A 779 -24.36 230.94 -65.36
N GLN A 780 -25.09 230.27 -64.46
CA GLN A 780 -26.35 230.76 -63.91
C GLN A 780 -26.13 232.04 -63.09
N LEU A 781 -25.12 232.10 -62.21
CA LEU A 781 -24.81 233.30 -61.42
C LEU A 781 -24.44 234.50 -62.29
N ASN A 782 -23.60 234.31 -63.32
CA ASN A 782 -23.29 235.40 -64.28
C ASN A 782 -24.54 235.86 -65.05
N ASN A 783 -25.43 234.94 -65.42
CA ASN A 783 -26.70 235.28 -66.06
C ASN A 783 -27.66 235.99 -65.10
N ASP A 784 -27.73 235.57 -63.83
CA ASP A 784 -28.60 236.13 -62.81
C ASP A 784 -28.10 237.47 -62.27
N GLU A 785 -26.79 237.75 -62.28
CA GLU A 785 -26.26 239.10 -62.03
C GLU A 785 -26.66 240.07 -63.17
N LEU A 786 -26.54 239.64 -64.43
CA LEU A 786 -27.05 240.42 -65.57
C LEU A 786 -28.57 240.58 -65.51
N LEU A 787 -29.31 239.53 -65.11
CA LEU A 787 -30.75 239.58 -64.91
C LEU A 787 -31.13 240.48 -63.73
N SER A 788 -30.34 240.53 -62.67
CA SER A 788 -30.54 241.37 -61.48
C SER A 788 -30.24 242.84 -61.78
N LEU A 789 -29.14 243.14 -62.47
CA LEU A 789 -28.80 244.48 -62.92
C LEU A 789 -29.86 245.04 -63.90
N ASN A 790 -30.32 244.21 -64.82
CA ASN A 790 -31.43 244.52 -65.71
C ASN A 790 -32.76 244.64 -64.93
N ASN A 791 -33.01 243.80 -63.92
CA ASN A 791 -34.17 243.92 -63.05
C ASN A 791 -34.12 245.14 -62.11
N ASP A 792 -32.95 245.69 -61.78
CA ASP A 792 -32.84 246.92 -60.97
C ASP A 792 -32.94 248.19 -61.83
N LEU A 793 -32.50 248.13 -63.10
CA LEU A 793 -32.91 249.08 -64.13
C LEU A 793 -34.44 249.03 -64.33
N ASN A 794 -35.00 247.83 -64.50
CA ASN A 794 -36.45 247.66 -64.63
C ASN A 794 -37.21 247.99 -63.35
N LYS A 795 -36.67 247.84 -62.13
CA LYS A 795 -37.31 248.34 -60.89
C LYS A 795 -37.25 249.86 -60.77
N LYS A 796 -36.21 250.52 -61.32
CA LYS A 796 -36.21 252.00 -61.47
C LYS A 796 -37.27 252.44 -62.48
N LEU A 797 -37.37 251.76 -63.62
CA LEU A 797 -38.39 252.03 -64.64
C LEU A 797 -39.80 251.66 -64.16
N GLU A 798 -39.97 250.58 -63.41
CA GLU A 798 -41.23 250.13 -62.81
C GLU A 798 -41.62 250.99 -61.60
N ARG A 799 -40.69 251.68 -60.93
CA ARG A 799 -41.03 252.79 -60.01
C ARG A 799 -41.58 254.00 -60.77
N LEU A 800 -41.11 254.27 -61.98
CA LEU A 800 -41.67 255.31 -62.85
C LEU A 800 -43.03 254.87 -63.46
N THR A 801 -43.16 253.64 -63.90
CA THR A 801 -44.41 253.07 -64.45
C THR A 801 -45.43 252.72 -63.36
N LYS A 802 -45.01 252.52 -62.10
CA LYS A 802 -45.93 252.49 -60.94
C LYS A 802 -46.53 253.86 -60.61
N ASN A 803 -45.98 254.97 -61.13
CA ASN A 803 -46.71 256.23 -61.20
C ASN A 803 -47.74 256.24 -62.36
N TYR A 804 -47.45 255.59 -63.49
CA TYR A 804 -48.45 255.34 -64.56
C TYR A 804 -49.57 254.36 -64.16
N ARG A 805 -49.37 253.51 -63.15
CA ARG A 805 -50.40 252.62 -62.56
C ARG A 805 -51.70 253.33 -62.20
N VAL A 806 -51.63 254.64 -61.94
CA VAL A 806 -52.77 255.48 -61.53
C VAL A 806 -53.58 255.99 -62.74
N LEU A 807 -53.00 256.03 -63.96
CA LEU A 807 -53.61 256.69 -65.12
C LEU A 807 -54.38 255.74 -66.06
N SER A 808 -54.12 254.42 -66.03
CA SER A 808 -54.81 253.45 -66.93
C SER A 808 -55.69 252.45 -66.20
N ASN A 809 -56.32 252.86 -65.10
CA ASN A 809 -57.44 252.15 -64.48
C ASN A 809 -58.75 252.30 -65.33
N GLN A 810 -58.61 252.41 -66.66
CA GLN A 810 -59.61 252.89 -67.62
C GLN A 810 -59.53 252.22 -69.02
N LEU A 811 -58.65 251.24 -69.23
CA LEU A 811 -58.58 250.45 -70.47
C LEU A 811 -58.29 248.98 -70.08
N ASN A 812 -59.33 248.15 -69.96
CA ASN A 812 -59.98 247.38 -71.03
C ASN A 812 -59.22 246.10 -71.42
N THR A 813 -59.89 244.96 -71.15
CA THR A 813 -60.08 243.78 -72.03
C THR A 813 -58.87 242.88 -72.46
N LEU A 814 -59.19 241.60 -72.74
CA LEU A 814 -58.48 240.60 -73.62
C LEU A 814 -57.36 239.63 -73.07
N LYS A 815 -57.68 238.31 -73.03
CA LYS A 815 -57.01 237.13 -73.72
C LYS A 815 -55.73 236.32 -73.22
N GLU A 816 -55.88 234.94 -73.15
CA GLU A 816 -55.10 233.79 -73.80
C GLU A 816 -53.79 233.00 -73.26
N SER A 817 -53.80 231.61 -73.14
CA SER A 817 -52.86 230.48 -73.66
C SER A 817 -51.65 229.59 -72.96
N SER A 818 -51.68 228.17 -73.00
CA SER A 818 -50.75 226.96 -73.43
C SER A 818 -49.47 226.08 -72.80
N VAL A 819 -49.43 224.64 -72.83
CA VAL A 819 -48.38 223.46 -73.24
C VAL A 819 -47.46 222.32 -72.40
N THR A 820 -47.13 221.02 -72.90
CA THR A 820 -45.93 219.90 -72.76
C THR A 820 -45.84 218.39 -72.04
N THR A 821 -45.08 217.24 -72.48
CA THR A 821 -44.83 215.75 -71.87
C THR A 821 -43.78 214.58 -72.44
N ARG A 822 -43.19 213.46 -71.75
CA ARG A 822 -42.55 212.02 -72.20
C ARG A 822 -41.70 211.06 -71.14
N SER A 823 -41.02 209.79 -71.14
CA SER A 823 -40.74 208.31 -71.73
C SER A 823 -39.57 207.40 -70.96
N ASP A 824 -38.98 206.10 -70.96
CA ASP A 824 -38.88 204.54 -71.38
C ASP A 824 -37.73 203.65 -70.56
N ARG A 825 -37.16 202.33 -70.54
CA ARG A 825 -37.18 200.80 -71.00
C ARG A 825 -36.24 199.62 -70.25
N SER A 826 -35.86 198.32 -70.71
CA SER A 826 -35.21 197.05 -69.93
C SER A 826 -34.39 195.76 -70.61
N GLY A 827 -33.91 194.57 -69.95
CA GLY A 827 -33.00 193.33 -70.45
C GLY A 827 -32.86 191.80 -69.78
N SER A 828 -31.90 190.79 -70.10
CA SER A 828 -31.76 189.22 -69.77
C SER A 828 -30.33 188.38 -69.94
N VAL A 829 -29.85 187.02 -69.88
CA VAL A 829 -30.03 185.47 -69.45
C VAL A 829 -28.84 184.41 -69.99
N SER A 830 -28.41 183.04 -69.84
CA SER A 830 -28.24 181.67 -69.01
C SER A 830 -27.43 180.42 -69.78
N SER A 831 -27.02 179.06 -69.54
CA SER A 831 -26.58 177.92 -68.51
C SER A 831 -26.17 176.37 -69.02
N GLN A 832 -25.29 175.41 -68.41
CA GLN A 832 -24.97 173.85 -68.70
C GLN A 832 -23.84 172.97 -67.83
N LEU A 833 -23.29 171.63 -67.79
CA LEU A 833 -23.32 170.09 -68.25
C LEU A 833 -22.24 168.94 -67.60
N SER A 834 -22.25 167.51 -67.68
CA SER A 834 -21.28 166.35 -67.06
C SER A 834 -21.23 164.72 -67.48
N ASN A 835 -20.23 163.73 -67.16
CA ASN A 835 -20.20 162.13 -67.32
C ASN A 835 -19.03 161.03 -66.80
N SER A 836 -19.33 159.68 -66.56
CA SER A 836 -18.71 158.21 -66.65
C SER A 836 -17.48 157.37 -65.99
N ASN A 837 -17.70 156.05 -65.58
CA ASN A 837 -17.02 154.66 -65.76
C ASN A 837 -15.90 153.81 -64.92
N SER A 838 -16.23 152.52 -64.54
CA SER A 838 -15.58 151.12 -64.60
C SER A 838 -14.34 150.46 -63.84
N ILE A 839 -14.50 149.16 -63.40
CA ILE A 839 -13.62 147.91 -63.38
C ILE A 839 -12.56 147.53 -62.27
N SER A 840 -12.68 146.32 -61.63
CA SER A 840 -11.62 145.25 -61.43
C SER A 840 -11.93 144.07 -60.46
N THR A 841 -11.27 142.92 -60.72
CA THR A 841 -11.32 141.50 -60.26
C THR A 841 -10.98 141.19 -58.75
N THR A 842 -11.08 139.98 -58.16
CA THR A 842 -10.97 138.58 -58.69
C THR A 842 -11.69 137.50 -57.82
N SER A 843 -12.57 136.67 -58.40
CA SER A 843 -13.20 135.45 -57.78
C SER A 843 -14.04 134.67 -58.83
N ILE A 844 -14.05 133.34 -59.05
CA ILE A 844 -13.30 132.16 -58.52
C ILE A 844 -13.66 131.77 -57.06
N ASN A 845 -14.13 130.54 -56.73
CA ASN A 845 -14.55 129.36 -57.54
C ASN A 845 -15.66 128.51 -56.85
N VAL A 846 -16.45 127.76 -57.64
CA VAL A 846 -17.43 126.72 -57.19
C VAL A 846 -17.41 125.56 -58.20
N PRO A 847 -17.34 124.27 -57.77
CA PRO A 847 -18.25 123.26 -58.36
C PRO A 847 -18.58 122.01 -57.48
N GLU A 848 -19.73 121.37 -57.74
CA GLU A 848 -19.93 119.90 -57.56
C GLU A 848 -19.20 119.15 -58.71
N PRO A 849 -18.71 117.89 -58.56
CA PRO A 849 -19.43 116.75 -59.18
C PRO A 849 -19.11 115.33 -58.58
N ILE A 850 -19.25 114.29 -59.42
CA ILE A 850 -19.27 112.81 -59.19
C ILE A 850 -18.27 112.12 -60.21
N PRO A 851 -18.29 110.82 -60.59
CA PRO A 851 -18.37 109.50 -59.90
C PRO A 851 -17.31 108.43 -60.41
N ARG A 852 -17.46 107.13 -60.03
CA ARG A 852 -16.92 105.86 -60.66
C ARG A 852 -15.41 105.52 -60.47
N SER A 853 -14.90 104.26 -60.52
CA SER A 853 -15.47 102.88 -60.64
C SER A 853 -14.44 101.74 -60.33
N SER A 854 -14.91 100.53 -59.97
CA SER A 854 -14.28 99.16 -60.10
C SER A 854 -12.94 98.86 -59.38
N SER A 855 -12.60 97.62 -58.93
CA SER A 855 -13.29 96.30 -58.79
C SER A 855 -12.48 95.35 -57.87
N SER A 856 -13.02 94.16 -57.51
CA SER A 856 -12.34 93.01 -56.85
C SER A 856 -11.90 93.23 -55.38
N SER A 857 -12.08 92.32 -54.40
CA SER A 857 -12.59 90.93 -54.40
C SER A 857 -12.96 90.46 -52.98
N LYS A 858 -13.96 89.55 -52.91
CA LYS A 858 -14.15 88.44 -51.94
C LYS A 858 -14.47 88.69 -50.44
N ASP A 859 -15.52 87.97 -50.05
CA ASP A 859 -15.77 87.24 -48.79
C ASP A 859 -16.35 87.97 -47.55
N VAL A 860 -17.04 87.15 -46.73
CA VAL A 860 -17.60 87.40 -45.38
C VAL A 860 -18.88 88.26 -45.29
N SER A 861 -19.98 87.89 -44.61
CA SER A 861 -20.66 86.57 -44.41
C SER A 861 -21.99 86.78 -43.68
N THR A 862 -23.11 86.20 -44.14
CA THR A 862 -24.29 85.96 -43.28
C THR A 862 -25.21 84.85 -43.83
N LEU A 863 -25.57 83.92 -42.94
CA LEU A 863 -26.85 83.20 -42.91
C LEU A 863 -27.26 82.32 -44.13
N LYS A 864 -26.64 81.13 -44.27
CA LYS A 864 -27.40 79.86 -44.12
C LYS A 864 -26.53 78.59 -44.08
N GLU A 865 -27.02 77.65 -43.26
CA GLU A 865 -26.91 76.17 -43.37
C GLU A 865 -25.58 75.41 -43.09
N VAL A 866 -25.79 74.24 -42.45
CA VAL A 866 -24.92 73.05 -42.30
C VAL A 866 -23.80 73.04 -41.22
N ASN A 867 -23.89 71.98 -40.38
CA ASN A 867 -22.89 71.28 -39.54
C ASN A 867 -22.65 71.59 -38.03
N SER A 868 -22.45 70.47 -37.32
CA SER A 868 -21.74 70.25 -36.03
C SER A 868 -22.24 70.89 -34.73
N SER A 869 -23.01 70.10 -33.94
CA SER A 869 -22.96 70.03 -32.45
C SER A 869 -23.72 68.79 -31.92
N GLU A 870 -23.04 67.65 -31.93
CA GLU A 870 -23.06 66.56 -30.93
C GLU A 870 -24.33 66.22 -30.10
N SER A 871 -25.08 65.24 -30.61
CA SER A 871 -25.44 63.98 -29.90
C SER A 871 -25.61 63.97 -28.36
N ILE A 872 -26.86 64.07 -27.89
CA ILE A 872 -27.29 63.56 -26.57
C ILE A 872 -28.12 62.28 -26.76
N THR A 873 -27.46 61.15 -27.06
CA THR A 873 -28.09 59.80 -27.15
C THR A 873 -27.07 58.66 -26.99
N GLY A 874 -26.60 58.40 -25.75
CA GLY A 874 -25.64 57.31 -25.47
C GLY A 874 -26.06 56.28 -24.41
N ALA A 875 -27.01 56.60 -23.53
CA ALA A 875 -27.17 55.88 -22.25
C ALA A 875 -28.08 54.63 -22.28
N GLN A 876 -29.04 54.52 -23.22
CA GLN A 876 -30.07 53.48 -23.15
C GLN A 876 -29.60 52.10 -23.64
N SER A 877 -28.89 52.02 -24.79
CA SER A 877 -28.52 50.72 -25.39
C SER A 877 -27.49 49.91 -24.59
N GLN A 878 -26.73 50.55 -23.69
CA GLN A 878 -25.88 49.84 -22.71
C GLN A 878 -26.72 49.17 -21.61
N ASN A 879 -27.80 49.81 -21.17
CA ASN A 879 -28.58 49.38 -20.02
C ASN A 879 -29.45 48.15 -20.35
N GLU A 880 -30.00 48.09 -21.57
CA GLU A 880 -30.74 46.91 -22.07
C GLU A 880 -29.84 45.68 -22.18
N LYS A 881 -28.60 45.85 -22.67
CA LYS A 881 -27.59 44.78 -22.72
C LYS A 881 -27.19 44.32 -21.32
N LEU A 882 -26.99 45.26 -20.39
CA LEU A 882 -26.67 44.96 -19.00
C LEU A 882 -27.81 44.18 -18.30
N ALA A 883 -29.07 44.53 -18.58
CA ALA A 883 -30.24 43.79 -18.08
C ALA A 883 -30.31 42.36 -18.62
N TYR A 884 -30.05 42.16 -19.92
CA TYR A 884 -29.97 40.82 -20.51
C TYR A 884 -28.83 39.98 -19.90
N VAL A 885 -27.62 40.54 -19.80
CA VAL A 885 -26.45 39.90 -19.16
C VAL A 885 -26.77 39.50 -17.72
N LYS A 886 -27.39 40.38 -16.94
CA LYS A 886 -27.78 40.12 -15.55
C LYS A 886 -28.75 38.94 -15.45
N ASN A 887 -29.75 38.86 -16.32
CA ASN A 887 -30.75 37.79 -16.30
C ASN A 887 -30.16 36.43 -16.72
N VAL A 888 -29.26 36.41 -17.72
CA VAL A 888 -28.57 35.17 -18.14
C VAL A 888 -27.63 34.65 -17.04
N LEU A 889 -26.87 35.53 -16.39
CA LEU A 889 -26.01 35.15 -15.26
C LEU A 889 -26.81 34.67 -14.05
N LEU A 890 -27.94 35.31 -13.74
CA LEU A 890 -28.80 34.91 -12.62
C LEU A 890 -29.40 33.51 -12.87
N GLY A 891 -29.97 33.26 -14.05
CA GLY A 891 -30.53 31.96 -14.42
C GLY A 891 -29.50 30.82 -14.41
N PHE A 892 -28.24 31.10 -14.78
CA PHE A 892 -27.14 30.12 -14.69
C PHE A 892 -26.73 29.79 -13.25
N LEU A 893 -26.77 30.77 -12.34
CA LEU A 893 -26.53 30.54 -10.92
C LEU A 893 -27.68 29.75 -10.28
N GLU A 894 -28.93 30.09 -10.62
CA GLU A 894 -30.16 29.53 -10.06
C GLU A 894 -30.47 28.11 -10.57
N HIS A 895 -30.46 27.87 -11.89
CA HIS A 895 -30.83 26.58 -12.50
C HIS A 895 -29.61 25.70 -12.76
N LYS A 896 -29.15 25.01 -11.70
CA LYS A 896 -27.96 24.13 -11.71
C LYS A 896 -27.94 23.14 -12.88
N ASP A 897 -29.07 22.51 -13.19
CA ASP A 897 -29.18 21.46 -14.20
C ASP A 897 -29.07 21.98 -15.64
N GLN A 898 -29.33 23.28 -15.85
CA GLN A 898 -29.27 23.93 -17.16
C GLN A 898 -27.89 24.56 -17.46
N ARG A 899 -26.97 24.58 -16.48
CA ARG A 899 -25.64 25.21 -16.61
C ARG A 899 -24.87 24.73 -17.84
N ASN A 900 -24.91 23.43 -18.16
CA ASN A 900 -24.22 22.87 -19.32
C ASN A 900 -24.77 23.37 -20.67
N GLN A 901 -26.03 23.84 -20.72
CA GLN A 901 -26.65 24.42 -21.92
C GLN A 901 -26.43 25.95 -22.02
N LEU A 902 -26.30 26.61 -20.87
CA LEU A 902 -26.07 28.06 -20.77
C LEU A 902 -24.58 28.45 -20.80
N LEU A 903 -23.66 27.52 -20.49
CA LEU A 903 -22.20 27.75 -20.49
C LEU A 903 -21.68 28.30 -21.83
N PRO A 904 -22.06 27.78 -23.03
CA PRO A 904 -21.60 28.35 -24.30
C PRO A 904 -22.14 29.77 -24.54
N VAL A 905 -23.37 30.05 -24.11
CA VAL A 905 -23.99 31.39 -24.20
C VAL A 905 -23.22 32.38 -23.33
N ILE A 906 -22.85 31.98 -22.11
CA ILE A 906 -22.06 32.78 -21.18
C ILE A 906 -20.62 32.99 -21.69
N SER A 907 -19.97 31.95 -22.20
CA SER A 907 -18.65 32.02 -22.83
C SER A 907 -18.63 33.03 -23.98
N MET A 908 -19.65 32.99 -24.85
CA MET A 908 -19.83 33.93 -25.97
C MET A 908 -20.21 35.36 -25.53
N LEU A 909 -20.95 35.51 -24.42
CA LEU A 909 -21.43 36.82 -23.92
C LEU A 909 -20.38 37.56 -23.10
N LEU A 910 -19.47 36.84 -22.43
CA LEU A 910 -18.36 37.39 -21.63
C LEU A 910 -16.98 37.25 -22.29
N GLN A 911 -16.90 36.63 -23.47
CA GLN A 911 -15.67 36.41 -24.25
C GLN A 911 -14.61 35.62 -23.45
N PHE A 912 -15.00 34.49 -22.85
CA PHE A 912 -14.05 33.62 -22.14
C PHE A 912 -13.17 32.83 -23.12
N ASP A 913 -11.87 32.80 -22.85
CA ASP A 913 -10.95 31.84 -23.46
C ASP A 913 -11.23 30.42 -22.95
N SER A 914 -10.84 29.39 -23.73
CA SER A 914 -11.01 27.98 -23.35
C SER A 914 -10.31 27.58 -22.03
N ASN A 915 -9.38 28.41 -21.52
CA ASN A 915 -8.78 28.23 -20.20
C ASN A 915 -9.67 28.79 -19.06
N ASP A 916 -10.37 29.90 -19.30
CA ASP A 916 -11.26 30.49 -18.30
C ASP A 916 -12.62 29.79 -18.26
N GLU A 917 -13.10 29.24 -19.38
CA GLU A 917 -14.21 28.29 -19.39
C GLU A 917 -13.88 27.04 -18.53
N LYS A 918 -12.67 26.47 -18.68
CA LYS A 918 -12.21 25.35 -17.84
C LYS A 918 -12.09 25.74 -16.37
N ARG A 919 -11.58 26.92 -16.05
CA ARG A 919 -11.52 27.44 -14.67
C ARG A 919 -12.91 27.61 -14.07
N LEU A 920 -13.85 28.17 -14.83
CA LEU A 920 -15.24 28.34 -14.40
C LEU A 920 -15.91 26.98 -14.15
N VAL A 921 -15.73 26.00 -15.05
CA VAL A 921 -16.25 24.63 -14.86
C VAL A 921 -15.60 23.93 -13.66
N MET A 922 -14.29 24.12 -13.43
CA MET A 922 -13.59 23.57 -12.26
C MET A 922 -13.98 24.26 -10.94
N ALA A 923 -14.41 25.53 -10.97
CA ALA A 923 -14.91 26.26 -9.81
C ALA A 923 -16.41 26.00 -9.52
N LEU A 924 -17.11 25.30 -10.42
CA LEU A 924 -18.54 24.95 -10.31
C LEU A 924 -18.78 23.46 -10.04
N ARG A 925 -17.72 22.67 -9.82
CA ARG A 925 -17.73 21.22 -9.63
C ARG A 925 -17.27 20.81 -8.24
#